data_AF-A0A9N9ZDF4-F1
#
_entry.id   AF-A0A9N9ZDF4-F1
#
_cell.length_a   1.000
_cell.length_b   1.000
_cell.length_c   1.000
_cell.angle_alpha   90.00
_cell.angle_beta   90.00
_cell.angle_gamma   90.00
#
_symmetry.space_group_name_H-M   'P 1'
#
loop_
_entity.id
_entity.type
_entity.pdbx_description
1 polymer ?
#
loop_
_entity_poly.entity_id
_entity_poly.type
_entity_poly.pdbx_seq_one_letter_code
_entity_poly.pdbx_strand_id
1 'polypeptide(L)'
;MVKYILTPWRDREELLLVRHQFYAASPSWLGEHSRMWHQDTTKHGGLSEGDEEGKDDLGNPEAGEQERRRRRRMAGVERLRRNQRLQLHQAVARVSMWMQRGNCPHMVESTALLTAAVLSDEELMVNTKATGVDNVTASSAYAVRAAYSAAFSRFVTGLLDGHQDKQRKQSMYSLARTIGLPATFVELRHQSTHEQLPSLAKLRSAAKKALRWIWGYYWRHLAGDDLLSETCEDALLRYLREEGDHDPDADRRSRLALERRWDVGTLLSCLSRLQGTLPGNQAYVKCMRLSRDIVEAEEKEDQEPPQPFPPAAAPASDSQDGASATGWAVYQGNWKPKPIGAVNNYSYLIIDDKSKDAVIIDPANPPEVVPVLKEAISSGRINLTAIVNTHHHWDHAGGNKNLLAELGTPNLTIIGGKDCEGVTQTPKHNEVTKLGDIKVTNIYTPCHTQDSICYFLEDSTGKAVFTGDTLFISGCGKFFEGTADQMHEALNKRLGALPDETVVYPGHEYTKSNVKFTVSVSQTDAIKKLQAFADNNQVTTGKFTIGDEKDPEIQKATGETDPVSVMGKLREMKNNFNKSRKRMCAPQGVSQNKMPPKRKTGAAASAPKAPPRSKLAKEHNISAQEEGEIKEAFSLFAEPMDGEKNGVIPIDDFKSALIALGIPASSPAELKEFVSILDPESDGFATYEPFLAICALKFHSREDNTAEAHRHELEEAFRLFTNGQGGPITLAHLRRVAAVLKEDVDEEVLKDMILEANGGAGVARGVELAEFDGVMKNAGVWR
;
A
#
# COMPACT_ATOMS: atom_id res chain seq x y z
N MET A 1 -3.10 -12.51 -22.81
CA MET A 1 -3.06 -11.36 -21.88
C MET A 1 -2.26 -11.72 -20.63
N VAL A 2 -0.95 -11.99 -20.76
CA VAL A 2 -0.10 -12.46 -19.64
C VAL A 2 0.63 -11.33 -18.91
N LYS A 3 0.26 -10.07 -19.15
CA LYS A 3 0.97 -8.87 -18.67
C LYS A 3 0.35 -8.26 -17.39
N TYR A 4 -0.61 -8.93 -16.75
CA TYR A 4 -1.25 -8.40 -15.54
C TYR A 4 -0.53 -8.93 -14.29
N ILE A 5 0.10 -8.02 -13.56
CA ILE A 5 0.66 -8.27 -12.23
C ILE A 5 -0.21 -7.52 -11.23
N LEU A 6 -0.77 -8.25 -10.26
CA LEU A 6 -1.65 -7.67 -9.24
C LEU A 6 -0.81 -7.20 -8.06
N THR A 7 -1.07 -5.99 -7.58
CA THR A 7 -0.39 -5.37 -6.44
C THR A 7 -1.41 -4.96 -5.37
N PRO A 8 -1.04 -4.97 -4.09
CA PRO A 8 -1.96 -4.60 -3.00
C PRO A 8 -2.14 -3.09 -2.80
N TRP A 9 -1.19 -2.29 -3.28
CA TRP A 9 -1.29 -0.83 -3.32
C TRP A 9 -2.12 -0.36 -4.52
N ARG A 10 -2.74 0.80 -4.38
CA ARG A 10 -3.61 1.42 -5.38
C ARG A 10 -2.85 1.81 -6.64
N ASP A 11 -1.71 2.47 -6.46
CA ASP A 11 -0.89 3.04 -7.53
C ASP A 11 0.59 3.13 -7.11
N ARG A 12 1.44 3.58 -8.04
CA ARG A 12 2.89 3.70 -7.79
C ARG A 12 3.22 4.80 -6.79
N GLU A 13 2.41 5.86 -6.71
CA GLU A 13 2.65 6.98 -5.80
C GLU A 13 2.48 6.55 -4.35
N GLU A 14 1.43 5.77 -4.07
CA GLU A 14 1.19 5.19 -2.74
C GLU A 14 2.39 4.34 -2.28
N LEU A 15 2.96 3.53 -3.17
CA LEU A 15 4.14 2.72 -2.89
C LEU A 15 5.38 3.57 -2.59
N LEU A 16 5.61 4.64 -3.36
CA LEU A 16 6.76 5.52 -3.18
C LEU A 16 6.65 6.37 -1.92
N LEU A 17 5.44 6.77 -1.53
CA LEU A 17 5.19 7.46 -0.28
C LEU A 17 5.57 6.59 0.93
N VAL A 18 5.14 5.32 0.93
CA VAL A 18 5.49 4.37 2.01
C VAL A 18 7.00 4.12 2.05
N ARG A 19 7.67 4.01 0.89
CA ARG A 19 9.14 3.95 0.83
C ARG A 19 9.78 5.16 1.52
N HIS A 20 9.30 6.36 1.20
CA HIS A 20 9.82 7.60 1.78
C HIS A 20 9.62 7.61 3.30
N GLN A 21 8.43 7.25 3.79
CA GLN A 21 8.17 7.19 5.23
C GLN A 21 9.10 6.21 5.97
N PHE A 22 9.43 5.06 5.38
CA PHE A 22 10.37 4.11 6.00
C PHE A 22 11.82 4.61 6.07
N TYR A 23 12.29 5.33 5.05
CA TYR A 23 13.73 5.59 4.88
C TYR A 23 14.14 7.07 4.92
N ALA A 24 13.22 8.01 4.70
CA ALA A 24 13.45 9.45 4.92
C ALA A 24 13.42 9.81 6.40
N ALA A 25 12.68 9.04 7.21
CA ALA A 25 12.62 9.17 8.65
C ALA A 25 13.80 8.53 9.40
N SER A 26 14.87 8.08 8.72
CA SER A 26 15.91 7.29 9.39
C SER A 26 16.83 8.17 10.26
N PRO A 27 16.93 7.89 11.57
CA PRO A 27 17.93 8.45 12.48
C PRO A 27 19.35 8.13 12.02
N SER A 28 20.30 8.81 12.65
CA SER A 28 21.77 8.71 12.57
C SER A 28 22.43 7.31 12.57
N TRP A 29 21.70 6.19 12.50
CA TRP A 29 22.22 4.82 12.40
C TRP A 29 22.50 4.34 10.97
N LEU A 30 22.14 5.12 9.96
CA LEU A 30 22.43 4.89 8.54
C LEU A 30 23.73 5.63 8.13
N GLY A 31 24.71 5.59 9.04
CA GLY A 31 26.00 6.26 8.92
C GLY A 31 26.55 6.29 7.49
N GLU A 32 26.93 7.50 7.10
CA GLU A 32 27.71 7.90 5.91
C GLU A 32 27.01 8.07 4.56
N HIS A 33 25.79 7.61 4.33
CA HIS A 33 25.18 7.83 2.99
C HIS A 33 24.66 9.25 2.74
N SER A 34 24.51 10.08 3.78
CA SER A 34 24.17 11.51 3.63
C SER A 34 25.36 12.38 3.17
N ARG A 35 26.61 11.89 3.26
CA ARG A 35 27.79 12.63 2.77
C ARG A 35 27.96 12.60 1.25
N MET A 36 27.26 11.73 0.54
CA MET A 36 27.36 11.65 -0.93
C MET A 36 26.48 12.68 -1.66
N TRP A 37 25.59 13.39 -0.95
CA TRP A 37 24.69 14.39 -1.54
C TRP A 37 25.05 15.84 -1.18
N HIS A 38 26.11 16.07 -0.40
CA HIS A 38 26.67 17.40 -0.16
C HIS A 38 28.19 17.32 0.05
N GLN A 39 28.95 17.30 -1.05
CA GLN A 39 30.31 17.82 -1.07
C GLN A 39 30.32 19.07 -1.93
N ASP A 40 30.14 20.23 -1.31
CA ASP A 40 31.07 21.34 -1.52
C ASP A 40 30.91 22.40 -0.42
N THR A 41 32.05 22.92 0.05
CA THR A 41 32.22 24.04 1.02
C THR A 41 31.76 23.71 2.46
N THR A 42 32.53 23.82 3.54
CA THR A 42 33.71 24.62 3.89
C THR A 42 34.50 23.93 5.01
N LYS A 43 35.83 23.99 4.90
CA LYS A 43 36.78 23.82 6.01
C LYS A 43 36.59 24.92 7.06
N HIS A 44 36.77 24.56 8.33
CA HIS A 44 37.19 25.34 9.53
C HIS A 44 36.43 24.72 10.72
N GLY A 45 36.98 24.35 11.86
CA GLY A 45 38.28 24.47 12.52
C GLY A 45 38.01 23.93 13.93
N GLY A 46 38.78 22.97 14.40
CA GLY A 46 38.51 22.31 15.69
C GLY A 46 38.90 23.16 16.88
N LEU A 47 38.20 22.98 18.01
CA LEU A 47 38.71 23.27 19.35
C LEU A 47 38.13 22.26 20.35
N SER A 48 39.00 21.89 21.29
CA SER A 48 38.94 20.80 22.27
C SER A 48 37.96 21.03 23.42
N GLU A 49 37.45 19.91 23.96
CA GLU A 49 36.84 19.81 25.27
C GLU A 49 37.85 20.17 26.37
N GLY A 50 37.41 20.98 27.34
CA GLY A 50 38.09 21.23 28.60
C GLY A 50 37.05 21.26 29.70
N ASP A 51 37.22 20.37 30.67
CA ASP A 51 36.45 20.26 31.90
C ASP A 51 36.59 21.54 32.74
N GLU A 52 35.49 22.06 33.28
CA GLU A 52 35.56 22.86 34.51
C GLU A 52 34.28 22.74 35.35
N GLU A 53 34.49 22.30 36.59
CA GLU A 53 33.51 22.19 37.66
C GLU A 53 32.99 23.56 38.13
N GLY A 54 31.79 23.54 38.70
CA GLY A 54 30.94 24.70 38.90
C GLY A 54 31.46 25.81 39.81
N LYS A 55 30.96 27.01 39.51
CA LYS A 55 30.65 28.05 40.48
C LYS A 55 29.32 28.70 40.09
N ASP A 56 28.37 28.62 41.01
CA ASP A 56 27.13 29.36 40.99
C ASP A 56 27.44 30.85 41.05
N ASP A 57 27.14 31.60 39.98
CA ASP A 57 27.10 33.05 40.04
C ASP A 57 25.79 33.57 39.45
N LEU A 58 24.95 34.07 40.36
CA LEU A 58 23.67 34.69 40.10
C LEU A 58 23.91 36.02 39.38
N GLY A 59 23.69 36.08 38.06
CA GLY A 59 23.46 37.37 37.39
C GLY A 59 24.03 37.61 35.99
N ASN A 60 24.37 36.59 35.19
CA ASN A 60 24.76 36.83 33.79
C ASN A 60 23.58 36.58 32.80
N PRO A 61 22.98 37.62 32.17
CA PRO A 61 21.90 37.45 31.20
C PRO A 61 22.30 36.65 29.95
N GLU A 62 23.60 36.59 29.60
CA GLU A 62 24.09 35.77 28.47
C GLU A 62 24.06 34.26 28.74
N ALA A 63 24.32 33.83 29.98
CA ALA A 63 24.23 32.42 30.37
C ALA A 63 22.77 31.91 30.30
N GLY A 64 21.81 32.76 30.67
CA GLY A 64 20.38 32.48 30.52
C GLY A 64 19.93 32.36 29.07
N GLU A 65 20.50 33.15 28.15
CA GLU A 65 20.19 33.07 26.73
C GLU A 65 20.83 31.85 26.04
N GLN A 66 22.08 31.50 26.42
CA GLN A 66 22.73 30.27 25.94
C GLN A 66 21.98 29.01 26.38
N GLU A 67 21.53 28.96 27.64
CA GLU A 67 20.71 27.85 28.16
C GLU A 67 19.34 27.78 27.47
N ARG A 68 18.69 28.93 27.20
CA ARG A 68 17.46 28.99 26.38
C ARG A 68 17.67 28.49 24.95
N ARG A 69 18.78 28.85 24.30
CA ARG A 69 19.15 28.36 22.96
C ARG A 69 19.42 26.85 22.96
N ARG A 70 20.10 26.34 23.99
CA ARG A 70 20.33 24.90 24.18
C ARG A 70 19.01 24.14 24.36
N ARG A 71 18.10 24.65 25.19
CA ARG A 71 16.75 24.08 25.39
C ARG A 71 15.92 24.08 24.12
N ARG A 72 15.91 25.18 23.35
CA ARG A 72 15.22 25.27 22.05
C ARG A 72 15.77 24.26 21.04
N ARG A 73 17.11 24.12 20.94
CA ARG A 73 17.75 23.11 20.08
C ARG A 73 17.37 21.68 20.47
N MET A 74 17.36 21.36 21.77
CA MET A 74 16.96 20.04 22.26
C MET A 74 15.48 19.74 21.98
N ALA A 75 14.60 20.72 22.18
CA ALA A 75 13.16 20.59 21.87
C ALA A 75 12.91 20.33 20.38
N GLY A 76 13.63 21.03 19.48
CA GLY A 76 13.54 20.78 18.03
C GLY A 76 14.00 19.37 17.62
N VAL A 77 15.07 18.86 18.23
CA VAL A 77 15.56 17.48 17.98
C VAL A 77 14.55 16.44 18.45
N GLU A 78 13.91 16.67 19.60
CA GLU A 78 12.91 15.77 20.16
C GLU A 78 11.62 15.75 19.33
N ARG A 79 11.20 16.92 18.81
CA ARG A 79 10.09 17.05 17.85
C ARG A 79 10.35 16.30 16.55
N LEU A 80 11.55 16.46 15.97
CA LEU A 80 11.94 15.77 14.74
C LEU A 80 11.84 14.24 14.93
N ARG A 81 12.35 13.73 16.06
CA ARG A 81 12.25 12.30 16.40
C ARG A 81 10.80 11.84 16.55
N ARG A 82 9.92 12.65 17.15
CA ARG A 82 8.50 12.33 17.30
C ARG A 82 7.78 12.26 15.95
N ASN A 83 8.04 13.21 15.06
CA ASN A 83 7.45 13.23 13.71
C ASN A 83 7.94 12.05 12.87
N GLN A 84 9.24 11.74 12.92
CA GLN A 84 9.82 10.56 12.28
C GLN A 84 9.17 9.27 12.78
N ARG A 85 9.01 9.12 14.10
CA ARG A 85 8.35 7.97 14.70
C ARG A 85 6.91 7.80 14.22
N LEU A 86 6.15 8.91 14.12
CA LEU A 86 4.77 8.89 13.63
C LEU A 86 4.69 8.40 12.17
N GLN A 87 5.59 8.89 11.30
CA GLN A 87 5.66 8.45 9.91
C GLN A 87 5.96 6.95 9.78
N LEU A 88 6.87 6.43 10.61
CA LEU A 88 7.19 5.01 10.64
C LEU A 88 5.98 4.17 11.11
N HIS A 89 5.25 4.60 12.14
CA HIS A 89 4.02 3.92 12.57
C HIS A 89 2.94 3.89 11.47
N GLN A 90 2.74 5.01 10.75
CA GLN A 90 1.80 5.08 9.63
C GLN A 90 2.20 4.15 8.48
N ALA A 91 3.49 4.10 8.14
CA ALA A 91 4.02 3.21 7.11
C ALA A 91 3.82 1.73 7.48
N VAL A 92 4.13 1.35 8.71
CA VAL A 92 3.90 -0.02 9.22
C VAL A 92 2.42 -0.38 9.14
N ALA A 93 1.52 0.50 9.61
CA ALA A 93 0.07 0.26 9.54
C ALA A 93 -0.42 0.09 8.10
N ARG A 94 0.09 0.91 7.17
CA ARG A 94 -0.25 0.82 5.74
C ARG A 94 0.18 -0.52 5.14
N VAL A 95 1.41 -0.96 5.40
CA VAL A 95 1.90 -2.26 4.91
C VAL A 95 1.11 -3.41 5.53
N SER A 96 0.76 -3.35 6.81
CA SER A 96 -0.09 -4.37 7.44
C SER A 96 -1.43 -4.52 6.70
N MET A 97 -2.05 -3.41 6.27
CA MET A 97 -3.24 -3.46 5.41
C MET A 97 -2.96 -4.14 4.06
N TRP A 98 -1.83 -3.81 3.41
CA TRP A 98 -1.44 -4.45 2.14
C TRP A 98 -1.19 -5.95 2.28
N MET A 99 -0.65 -6.41 3.40
CA MET A 99 -0.47 -7.84 3.70
C MET A 99 -1.82 -8.56 3.77
N GLN A 100 -2.83 -7.96 4.42
CA GLN A 100 -4.18 -8.52 4.49
C GLN A 100 -4.90 -8.55 3.13
N ARG A 101 -4.56 -7.62 2.22
CA ARG A 101 -5.05 -7.64 0.83
C ARG A 101 -4.45 -8.75 -0.03
N GLY A 102 -3.33 -9.35 0.40
CA GLY A 102 -2.60 -10.39 -0.32
C GLY A 102 -1.64 -9.86 -1.39
N ASN A 103 -0.76 -10.74 -1.91
CA ASN A 103 0.26 -10.42 -2.93
C ASN A 103 1.22 -9.26 -2.55
N CYS A 104 1.40 -9.00 -1.26
CA CYS A 104 2.42 -8.07 -0.79
C CYS A 104 3.82 -8.69 -1.02
N PRO A 105 4.75 -8.00 -1.70
CA PRO A 105 6.11 -8.52 -1.87
C PRO A 105 6.79 -8.73 -0.52
N HIS A 106 7.50 -9.85 -0.39
CA HIS A 106 8.20 -10.24 0.84
C HIS A 106 9.16 -9.17 1.37
N MET A 107 9.81 -8.41 0.49
CA MET A 107 10.69 -7.31 0.89
C MET A 107 9.94 -6.16 1.57
N VAL A 108 8.70 -5.87 1.14
CA VAL A 108 7.85 -4.83 1.75
C VAL A 108 7.36 -5.28 3.12
N GLU A 109 6.90 -6.53 3.23
CA GLU A 109 6.54 -7.18 4.50
C GLU A 109 7.72 -7.16 5.50
N SER A 110 8.90 -7.61 5.05
CA SER A 110 10.10 -7.71 5.89
C SER A 110 10.54 -6.34 6.42
N THR A 111 10.48 -5.29 5.60
CA THR A 111 10.74 -3.91 6.04
C THR A 111 9.78 -3.50 7.16
N ALA A 112 8.46 -3.75 7.00
CA ALA A 112 7.48 -3.37 8.02
C ALA A 112 7.66 -4.14 9.33
N LEU A 113 7.93 -5.45 9.27
CA LEU A 113 8.14 -6.28 10.47
C LEU A 113 9.40 -5.87 11.25
N LEU A 114 10.51 -5.62 10.55
CA LEU A 114 11.75 -5.16 11.17
C LEU A 114 11.58 -3.76 11.78
N THR A 115 10.94 -2.84 11.05
CA THR A 115 10.65 -1.49 11.56
C THR A 115 9.71 -1.53 12.76
N ALA A 116 8.68 -2.38 12.76
CA ALA A 116 7.79 -2.55 13.90
C ALA A 116 8.55 -3.01 15.16
N ALA A 117 9.46 -3.98 15.02
CA ALA A 117 10.31 -4.43 16.14
C ALA A 117 11.22 -3.30 16.67
N VAL A 118 11.77 -2.46 15.78
CA VAL A 118 12.54 -1.27 16.18
C VAL A 118 11.69 -0.27 16.95
N LEU A 119 10.47 0.01 16.49
CA LEU A 119 9.56 0.95 17.17
C LEU A 119 9.16 0.46 18.58
N SER A 120 8.88 -0.84 18.73
CA SER A 120 8.57 -1.43 20.05
C SER A 120 9.76 -1.38 21.01
N ASP A 121 10.98 -1.54 20.50
CA ASP A 121 12.21 -1.43 21.29
C ASP A 121 12.47 0.00 21.77
N GLU A 122 12.26 1.00 20.91
CA GLU A 122 12.38 2.41 21.28
C GLU A 122 11.33 2.82 22.32
N GLU A 123 10.09 2.32 22.20
CA GLU A 123 9.03 2.56 23.17
C GLU A 123 9.37 2.01 24.56
N LEU A 124 9.96 0.81 24.60
CA LEU A 124 10.47 0.23 25.84
C LEU A 124 11.52 1.15 26.49
N MET A 125 12.49 1.64 25.71
CA MET A 125 13.56 2.53 26.21
C MET A 125 13.04 3.88 26.72
N VAL A 126 12.01 4.45 26.09
CA VAL A 126 11.39 5.71 26.54
C VAL A 126 10.64 5.50 27.85
N ASN A 127 9.86 4.41 27.96
CA ASN A 127 9.09 4.09 29.17
C ASN A 127 9.98 3.80 30.39
N THR A 128 11.15 3.17 30.19
CA THR A 128 12.14 2.96 31.27
C THR A 128 12.73 4.29 31.77
N LYS A 129 13.02 5.24 30.87
CA LYS A 129 13.55 6.55 31.25
C LYS A 129 12.53 7.44 31.97
N ALA A 130 11.26 7.35 31.59
CA ALA A 130 10.18 8.18 32.15
C ALA A 130 9.78 7.78 33.57
N THR A 131 9.86 6.48 33.91
CA THR A 131 9.40 5.98 35.21
C THR A 131 10.48 6.00 36.29
N GLY A 132 11.76 6.17 35.94
CA GLY A 132 12.88 6.21 36.90
C GLY A 132 13.09 4.93 37.70
N VAL A 133 12.33 3.88 37.38
CA VAL A 133 12.41 2.55 37.98
C VAL A 133 12.95 1.62 36.92
N ASP A 134 14.06 0.93 37.20
CA ASP A 134 14.65 -0.13 36.37
C ASP A 134 13.77 -1.38 36.23
N ASN A 135 12.44 -1.23 36.28
CA ASN A 135 11.48 -2.27 35.97
C ASN A 135 11.28 -2.36 34.44
N VAL A 136 12.36 -2.59 33.70
CA VAL A 136 12.22 -3.39 32.47
C VAL A 136 11.81 -4.76 32.96
N THR A 137 10.49 -5.03 33.02
CA THR A 137 10.03 -6.38 33.38
C THR A 137 10.71 -7.36 32.42
N ALA A 138 11.29 -8.46 32.94
CA ALA A 138 11.97 -9.46 32.11
C ALA A 138 11.10 -9.92 30.93
N SER A 139 9.77 -9.88 31.11
CA SER A 139 8.73 -10.11 30.10
C SER A 139 8.78 -9.13 28.92
N SER A 140 8.95 -7.83 29.17
CA SER A 140 9.00 -6.79 28.14
C SER A 140 10.28 -6.85 27.28
N ALA A 141 11.43 -7.09 27.90
CA ALA A 141 12.69 -7.30 27.18
C ALA A 141 12.68 -8.60 26.35
N TYR A 142 12.04 -9.65 26.88
CA TYR A 142 11.82 -10.89 26.15
C TYR A 142 10.92 -10.67 24.92
N ALA A 143 9.82 -9.93 25.08
CA ALA A 143 8.90 -9.63 23.99
C ALA A 143 9.58 -8.89 22.83
N VAL A 144 10.42 -7.89 23.12
CA VAL A 144 11.19 -7.17 22.08
C VAL A 144 12.20 -8.10 21.41
N ARG A 145 12.92 -8.94 22.17
CA ARG A 145 13.85 -9.94 21.59
C ARG A 145 13.12 -10.93 20.69
N ALA A 146 11.94 -11.39 21.09
CA ALA A 146 11.10 -12.28 20.31
C ALA A 146 10.59 -11.61 19.03
N ALA A 147 10.15 -10.35 19.11
CA ALA A 147 9.70 -9.58 17.95
C ALA A 147 10.80 -9.42 16.89
N TYR A 148 12.01 -9.02 17.32
CA TYR A 148 13.16 -8.96 16.41
C TYR A 148 13.51 -10.33 15.82
N SER A 149 13.55 -11.37 16.65
CA SER A 149 13.94 -12.72 16.20
C SER A 149 12.94 -13.28 15.20
N ALA A 150 11.64 -13.05 15.41
CA ALA A 150 10.57 -13.45 14.49
C ALA A 150 10.65 -12.66 13.18
N ALA A 151 10.75 -11.33 13.23
CA ALA A 151 10.87 -10.48 12.05
C ALA A 151 12.10 -10.85 11.19
N PHE A 152 13.25 -11.06 11.85
CA PHE A 152 14.49 -11.41 11.18
C PHE A 152 14.44 -12.82 10.57
N SER A 153 13.91 -13.80 11.31
CA SER A 153 13.76 -15.17 10.82
C SER A 153 12.81 -15.24 9.62
N ARG A 154 11.72 -14.45 9.65
CA ARG A 154 10.79 -14.31 8.53
C ARG A 154 11.46 -13.69 7.31
N PHE A 155 12.21 -12.61 7.49
CA PHE A 155 12.98 -11.95 6.43
C PHE A 155 13.91 -12.94 5.70
N VAL A 156 14.79 -13.61 6.45
CA VAL A 156 15.80 -14.52 5.87
C VAL A 156 15.14 -15.73 5.21
N THR A 157 14.20 -16.39 5.90
CA THR A 157 13.56 -17.61 5.39
C THR A 157 12.75 -17.31 4.12
N GLY A 158 11.89 -16.30 4.14
CA GLY A 158 11.07 -15.98 2.97
C GLY A 158 11.87 -15.49 1.75
N LEU A 159 13.04 -14.88 1.97
CA LEU A 159 13.91 -14.46 0.88
C LEU A 159 14.60 -15.67 0.24
N LEU A 160 15.16 -16.57 1.05
CA LEU A 160 15.92 -17.72 0.56
C LEU A 160 14.99 -18.77 -0.07
N ASP A 161 13.83 -19.01 0.52
CA ASP A 161 12.83 -19.93 -0.05
C ASP A 161 12.36 -19.49 -1.44
N GLY A 162 12.27 -18.17 -1.67
CA GLY A 162 11.92 -17.61 -2.97
C GLY A 162 12.97 -17.85 -4.07
N HIS A 163 14.22 -18.15 -3.69
CA HIS A 163 15.33 -18.42 -4.61
C HIS A 163 15.71 -19.91 -4.68
N GLN A 164 15.04 -20.77 -3.91
CA GLN A 164 15.30 -22.20 -3.93
C GLN A 164 14.87 -22.82 -5.27
N ASP A 165 15.73 -23.65 -5.86
CA ASP A 165 15.41 -24.38 -7.09
C ASP A 165 14.40 -25.51 -6.78
N LYS A 166 13.43 -25.69 -7.67
CA LYS A 166 12.43 -26.77 -7.57
C LYS A 166 13.03 -28.15 -7.83
N GLN A 167 14.17 -28.23 -8.53
CA GLN A 167 14.80 -29.50 -8.90
C GLN A 167 15.86 -29.98 -7.90
N ARG A 168 16.52 -29.06 -7.18
CA ARG A 168 17.57 -29.39 -6.20
C ARG A 168 17.46 -28.51 -4.98
N LYS A 169 17.44 -29.12 -3.79
CA LYS A 169 17.46 -28.41 -2.52
C LYS A 169 18.89 -27.97 -2.22
N GLN A 170 19.19 -26.69 -2.39
CA GLN A 170 20.44 -26.09 -1.97
C GLN A 170 20.39 -25.67 -0.50
N SER A 171 21.54 -25.65 0.17
CA SER A 171 21.63 -25.16 1.54
C SER A 171 21.30 -23.66 1.62
N MET A 172 20.80 -23.20 2.78
CA MET A 172 20.50 -21.78 3.00
C MET A 172 21.75 -20.90 2.81
N TYR A 173 22.95 -21.40 3.11
CA TYR A 173 24.21 -20.68 2.91
C TYR A 173 24.58 -20.58 1.43
N SER A 174 24.38 -21.64 0.66
CA SER A 174 24.63 -21.65 -0.79
C SER A 174 23.69 -20.66 -1.50
N LEU A 175 22.40 -20.65 -1.11
CA LEU A 175 21.43 -19.67 -1.59
C LEU A 175 21.80 -18.24 -1.19
N ALA A 176 22.18 -18.03 0.08
CA ALA A 176 22.58 -16.71 0.58
C ALA A 176 23.79 -16.16 -0.17
N ARG A 177 24.81 -16.99 -0.44
CA ARG A 177 25.98 -16.62 -1.24
C ARG A 177 25.58 -16.19 -2.66
N THR A 178 24.63 -16.91 -3.27
CA THR A 178 24.16 -16.63 -4.64
C THR A 178 23.48 -15.27 -4.77
N ILE A 179 22.68 -14.86 -3.78
CA ILE A 179 21.94 -13.58 -3.80
C ILE A 179 22.70 -12.44 -3.09
N GLY A 180 23.92 -12.69 -2.59
CA GLY A 180 24.70 -11.70 -1.84
C GLY A 180 24.12 -11.37 -0.45
N LEU A 181 23.39 -12.30 0.17
CA LEU A 181 22.95 -12.18 1.56
C LEU A 181 24.10 -12.57 2.50
N PRO A 182 24.47 -11.75 3.50
CA PRO A 182 25.53 -12.08 4.43
C PRO A 182 25.31 -13.41 5.16
N ALA A 183 26.33 -14.27 5.23
CA ALA A 183 26.27 -15.56 5.94
C ALA A 183 25.88 -15.38 7.42
N THR A 184 26.30 -14.27 8.03
CA THR A 184 25.93 -13.90 9.41
C THR A 184 24.42 -13.72 9.61
N PHE A 185 23.63 -13.45 8.57
CA PHE A 185 22.18 -13.40 8.66
C PHE A 185 21.58 -14.81 8.68
N VAL A 186 22.14 -15.75 7.93
CA VAL A 186 21.73 -17.17 7.95
C VAL A 186 22.04 -17.78 9.32
N GLU A 187 23.23 -17.49 9.85
CA GLU A 187 23.65 -17.92 11.19
C GLU A 187 22.73 -17.35 12.28
N LEU A 188 22.43 -16.04 12.23
CA LEU A 188 21.54 -15.41 13.21
C LEU A 188 20.12 -15.96 13.13
N ARG A 189 19.62 -16.28 11.94
CA ARG A 189 18.33 -16.97 11.76
C ARG A 189 18.39 -18.35 12.42
N HIS A 190 19.42 -19.14 12.17
CA HIS A 190 19.56 -20.46 12.78
C HIS A 190 19.59 -20.39 14.31
N GLN A 191 20.38 -19.45 14.85
CA GLN A 191 20.44 -19.18 16.29
C GLN A 191 19.06 -18.79 16.86
N SER A 192 18.31 -17.95 16.13
CA SER A 192 17.00 -17.47 16.56
C SER A 192 15.90 -18.55 16.57
N THR A 193 16.06 -19.64 15.81
CA THR A 193 15.05 -20.70 15.67
C THR A 193 15.39 -21.98 16.43
N HIS A 194 16.68 -22.34 16.53
CA HIS A 194 17.10 -23.65 17.06
C HIS A 194 17.99 -23.56 18.29
N GLU A 195 18.60 -22.40 18.56
CA GLU A 195 19.42 -22.18 19.75
C GLU A 195 18.71 -21.24 20.73
N GLN A 196 19.47 -20.73 21.71
CA GLN A 196 18.97 -19.70 22.61
C GLN A 196 18.80 -18.37 21.88
N LEU A 197 17.66 -17.70 22.13
CA LEU A 197 17.35 -16.38 21.57
C LEU A 197 18.53 -15.42 21.68
N PRO A 198 18.94 -14.74 20.59
CA PRO A 198 20.07 -13.83 20.62
C PRO A 198 19.91 -12.67 21.61
N SER A 199 21.03 -12.05 21.97
CA SER A 199 21.03 -10.85 22.80
C SER A 199 20.40 -9.66 22.06
N LEU A 200 19.77 -8.75 22.81
CA LEU A 200 19.11 -7.58 22.24
C LEU A 200 20.09 -6.68 21.46
N ALA A 201 21.35 -6.59 21.90
CA ALA A 201 22.40 -5.86 21.18
C ALA A 201 22.71 -6.47 19.81
N LYS A 202 22.81 -7.81 19.72
CA LYS A 202 23.01 -8.53 18.45
C LYS A 202 21.82 -8.29 17.51
N LEU A 203 20.59 -8.39 18.03
CA LEU A 203 19.35 -8.19 17.27
C LEU A 203 19.20 -6.76 16.73
N ARG A 204 19.42 -5.74 17.55
CA ARG A 204 19.39 -4.31 17.13
C ARG A 204 20.38 -4.04 15.99
N SER A 205 21.61 -4.55 16.12
CA SER A 205 22.65 -4.39 15.10
C SER A 205 22.26 -5.11 13.80
N ALA A 206 21.75 -6.34 13.91
CA ALA A 206 21.33 -7.13 12.77
C ALA A 206 20.13 -6.52 12.03
N ALA A 207 19.10 -6.05 12.76
CA ALA A 207 17.92 -5.40 12.16
C ALA A 207 18.29 -4.16 11.35
N LYS A 208 19.21 -3.32 11.88
CA LYS A 208 19.75 -2.16 11.15
C LYS A 208 20.47 -2.58 9.88
N LYS A 209 21.35 -3.58 9.95
CA LYS A 209 22.07 -4.10 8.77
C LYS A 209 21.10 -4.69 7.74
N ALA A 210 20.07 -5.41 8.19
CA ALA A 210 19.05 -5.98 7.32
C ALA A 210 18.21 -4.91 6.61
N LEU A 211 17.72 -3.88 7.31
CA LEU A 211 16.97 -2.78 6.69
C LEU A 211 17.78 -2.05 5.61
N ARG A 212 19.09 -1.84 5.83
CA ARG A 212 20.00 -1.29 4.82
C ARG A 212 20.20 -2.21 3.62
N TRP A 213 20.37 -3.50 3.89
CA TRP A 213 20.50 -4.50 2.82
C TRP A 213 19.23 -4.55 1.96
N ILE A 214 18.04 -4.57 2.58
CA ILE A 214 16.75 -4.55 1.88
C ILE A 214 16.59 -3.28 1.02
N TRP A 215 17.07 -2.13 1.51
CA TRP A 215 17.09 -0.90 0.70
C TRP A 215 17.89 -1.10 -0.59
N GLY A 216 19.13 -1.56 -0.47
CA GLY A 216 20.03 -1.80 -1.61
C GLY A 216 19.52 -2.87 -2.57
N TYR A 217 18.84 -3.89 -2.04
CA TYR A 217 18.35 -5.03 -2.81
C TYR A 217 17.01 -4.77 -3.52
N TYR A 218 16.10 -3.98 -2.93
CA TYR A 218 14.73 -3.83 -3.42
C TYR A 218 14.31 -2.37 -3.60
N TRP A 219 14.25 -1.59 -2.50
CA TRP A 219 13.60 -0.26 -2.52
C TRP A 219 14.32 0.77 -3.41
N ARG A 220 15.65 0.66 -3.54
CA ARG A 220 16.45 1.51 -4.42
C ARG A 220 16.04 1.36 -5.89
N HIS A 221 15.69 0.15 -6.32
CA HIS A 221 15.40 -0.17 -7.72
C HIS A 221 13.97 0.14 -8.16
N LEU A 222 13.10 0.59 -7.23
CA LEU A 222 11.74 1.02 -7.56
C LEU A 222 11.70 2.40 -8.26
N ALA A 223 12.83 3.11 -8.36
CA ALA A 223 12.96 4.38 -9.09
C ALA A 223 13.57 4.16 -10.48
N GLY A 224 12.94 4.74 -11.51
CA GLY A 224 13.68 5.25 -12.68
C GLY A 224 14.02 6.71 -12.35
N ASP A 225 15.26 7.13 -12.63
CA ASP A 225 15.87 8.38 -12.16
C ASP A 225 15.20 9.70 -12.65
N ASP A 226 14.00 9.68 -13.24
CA ASP A 226 13.41 10.86 -13.92
C ASP A 226 12.21 11.52 -13.20
N LEU A 227 11.91 11.21 -11.94
CA LEU A 227 10.76 11.82 -11.23
C LEU A 227 11.07 12.42 -9.85
N LEU A 228 12.35 12.54 -9.46
CA LEU A 228 12.77 13.16 -8.19
C LEU A 228 14.00 14.06 -8.34
N SER A 229 14.17 14.77 -9.46
CA SER A 229 15.31 15.67 -9.67
C SER A 229 15.17 17.06 -9.04
N GLU A 230 14.03 17.41 -8.44
CA GLU A 230 13.91 18.70 -7.78
C GLU A 230 14.59 18.63 -6.41
N THR A 231 15.80 19.19 -6.31
CA THR A 231 16.49 19.33 -5.02
C THR A 231 15.72 20.30 -4.12
N CYS A 232 15.95 20.26 -2.81
CA CYS A 232 15.36 21.24 -1.88
C CYS A 232 15.68 22.68 -2.32
N GLU A 233 16.89 22.87 -2.85
CA GLU A 233 17.37 24.14 -3.39
C GLU A 233 16.58 24.55 -4.64
N ASP A 234 16.32 23.63 -5.58
CA ASP A 234 15.50 23.91 -6.78
C ASP A 234 14.05 24.21 -6.43
N ALA A 235 13.48 23.49 -5.46
CA ALA A 235 12.11 23.70 -4.99
C ALA A 235 11.94 25.05 -4.29
N LEU A 236 12.92 25.42 -3.45
CA LEU A 236 12.97 26.74 -2.81
C LEU A 236 13.23 27.85 -3.81
N LEU A 237 14.12 27.65 -4.78
CA LEU A 237 14.37 28.62 -5.85
C LEU A 237 13.12 28.84 -6.70
N ARG A 238 12.34 27.80 -7.00
CA ARG A 238 11.06 27.93 -7.69
C ARG A 238 10.07 28.73 -6.85
N TYR A 239 9.92 28.39 -5.57
CA TYR A 239 9.08 29.15 -4.63
C TYR A 239 9.49 30.63 -4.53
N LEU A 240 10.79 30.93 -4.52
CA LEU A 240 11.30 32.30 -4.42
C LEU A 240 11.19 33.10 -5.74
N ARG A 241 11.26 32.41 -6.89
CA ARG A 241 11.18 32.99 -8.26
C ARG A 241 9.78 33.24 -8.75
N GLU A 242 8.76 32.61 -8.17
CA GLU A 242 7.36 32.93 -8.46
C GLU A 242 7.15 34.44 -8.14
N GLU A 243 7.17 35.27 -9.19
CA GLU A 243 6.89 36.71 -9.16
C GLU A 243 5.45 36.95 -9.64
N GLY A 244 4.64 37.61 -8.80
CA GLY A 244 3.48 38.39 -9.25
C GLY A 244 2.18 37.63 -9.48
N ASP A 245 1.48 37.29 -8.38
CA ASP A 245 0.13 37.77 -8.02
C ASP A 245 -0.25 36.98 -6.76
N HIS A 246 -0.24 37.63 -5.60
CA HIS A 246 -0.33 36.96 -4.31
C HIS A 246 -1.76 36.42 -4.07
N ASP A 247 -2.04 35.20 -4.55
CA ASP A 247 -2.98 34.28 -3.91
C ASP A 247 -2.30 33.75 -2.62
N PRO A 248 -2.74 34.18 -1.42
CA PRO A 248 -2.17 33.72 -0.15
C PRO A 248 -2.33 32.21 0.05
N ASP A 249 -3.35 31.60 -0.57
CA ASP A 249 -3.61 30.16 -0.48
C ASP A 249 -2.72 29.37 -1.45
N ALA A 250 -2.31 29.92 -2.60
CA ALA A 250 -1.28 29.32 -3.45
C ALA A 250 0.09 29.35 -2.76
N ASP A 251 0.45 30.49 -2.16
CA ASP A 251 1.69 30.65 -1.40
C ASP A 251 1.72 29.68 -0.20
N ARG A 252 0.60 29.59 0.54
CA ARG A 252 0.45 28.64 1.65
C ARG A 252 0.49 27.18 1.19
N ARG A 253 -0.13 26.82 0.06
CA ARG A 253 -0.07 25.45 -0.51
C ARG A 253 1.34 25.08 -0.95
N SER A 254 2.03 25.98 -1.64
CA SER A 254 3.42 25.78 -2.07
C SER A 254 4.35 25.66 -0.86
N ARG A 255 4.12 26.45 0.19
CA ARG A 255 4.83 26.34 1.47
C ARG A 255 4.55 25.02 2.19
N LEU A 256 3.29 24.62 2.34
CA LEU A 256 2.92 23.33 2.92
C LEU A 256 3.48 22.15 2.11
N ALA A 257 3.57 22.29 0.79
CA ALA A 257 4.19 21.28 -0.07
C ALA A 257 5.71 21.16 0.19
N LEU A 258 6.40 22.28 0.48
CA LEU A 258 7.80 22.27 0.91
C LEU A 258 7.94 21.62 2.29
N GLU A 259 7.12 22.02 3.28
CA GLU A 259 7.13 21.52 4.66
C GLU A 259 6.75 20.03 4.77
N ARG A 260 5.95 19.51 3.83
CA ARG A 260 5.63 18.06 3.73
C ARG A 260 6.75 17.24 3.13
N ARG A 261 7.58 17.85 2.28
CA ARG A 261 8.64 17.16 1.51
C ARG A 261 10.00 17.22 2.21
N TRP A 262 10.30 18.29 2.93
CA TRP A 262 11.56 18.50 3.64
C TRP A 262 11.30 18.98 5.06
N ASP A 263 12.11 18.52 6.01
CA ASP A 263 12.01 18.98 7.39
C ASP A 263 12.43 20.45 7.53
N VAL A 264 11.93 21.10 8.59
CA VAL A 264 12.20 22.51 8.91
C VAL A 264 13.71 22.81 8.95
N GLY A 265 14.52 21.90 9.49
CA GLY A 265 15.98 22.07 9.56
C GLY A 265 16.63 22.10 8.17
N THR A 266 16.23 21.19 7.29
CA THR A 266 16.71 21.14 5.89
C THR A 266 16.27 22.38 5.10
N LEU A 267 15.02 22.82 5.26
CA LEU A 267 14.49 24.03 4.62
C LEU A 267 15.24 25.29 5.08
N LEU A 268 15.41 25.48 6.39
CA LEU A 268 16.13 26.63 6.96
C LEU A 268 17.62 26.64 6.57
N SER A 269 18.26 25.47 6.52
CA SER A 269 19.65 25.35 6.07
C SER A 269 19.80 25.71 4.59
N CYS A 270 18.89 25.24 3.72
CA CYS A 270 18.90 25.60 2.30
C CYS A 270 18.58 27.08 2.09
N LEU A 271 17.60 27.64 2.81
CA LEU A 271 17.28 29.06 2.79
C LEU A 271 18.48 29.93 3.22
N SER A 272 19.22 29.52 4.25
CA SER A 272 20.43 30.21 4.70
C SER A 272 21.55 30.19 3.66
N ARG A 273 21.74 29.07 2.95
CA ARG A 273 22.69 28.99 1.81
C ARG A 273 22.25 29.92 0.67
N LEU A 274 20.96 29.90 0.32
CA LEU A 274 20.39 30.76 -0.73
C LEU A 274 20.48 32.26 -0.38
N GLN A 275 20.36 32.63 0.90
CA GLN A 275 20.57 34.00 1.37
C GLN A 275 22.00 34.51 1.11
N GLY A 276 23.00 33.62 1.16
CA GLY A 276 24.40 33.97 0.92
C GLY A 276 24.81 34.00 -0.55
N THR A 277 24.03 33.37 -1.44
CA THR A 277 24.39 33.18 -2.85
C THR A 277 23.55 33.99 -3.84
N LEU A 278 22.31 34.38 -3.49
CA LEU A 278 21.41 35.11 -4.39
C LEU A 278 21.67 36.63 -4.36
N PRO A 279 21.98 37.28 -5.50
CA PRO A 279 22.14 38.73 -5.57
C PRO A 279 20.78 39.45 -5.58
N GLY A 280 20.59 40.41 -4.68
CA GLY A 280 19.45 41.34 -4.68
C GLY A 280 18.65 41.38 -3.38
N ASN A 281 18.32 42.59 -2.91
CA ASN A 281 17.65 42.83 -1.62
C ASN A 281 16.27 42.14 -1.52
N GLN A 282 15.57 41.94 -2.64
CA GLN A 282 14.24 41.30 -2.63
C GLN A 282 14.29 39.80 -2.39
N ALA A 283 15.24 39.08 -2.99
CA ALA A 283 15.43 37.65 -2.75
C ALA A 283 15.82 37.38 -1.30
N TYR A 284 16.70 38.21 -0.73
CA TYR A 284 17.07 38.16 0.68
C TYR A 284 15.87 38.34 1.61
N VAL A 285 15.02 39.34 1.36
CA VAL A 285 13.80 39.59 2.15
C VAL A 285 12.79 38.45 2.05
N LYS A 286 12.62 37.83 0.85
CA LYS A 286 11.74 36.66 0.67
C LYS A 286 12.26 35.45 1.44
N CYS A 287 13.56 35.16 1.38
CA CYS A 287 14.15 34.09 2.18
C CYS A 287 13.95 34.33 3.68
N MET A 288 14.15 35.57 4.16
CA MET A 288 13.93 35.91 5.58
C MET A 288 12.46 35.78 6.00
N ARG A 289 11.51 36.16 5.14
CA ARG A 289 10.08 36.00 5.40
C ARG A 289 9.70 34.53 5.50
N LEU A 290 10.08 33.71 4.52
CA LEU A 290 9.79 32.28 4.52
C LEU A 290 10.44 31.58 5.73
N SER A 291 11.69 31.91 6.07
CA SER A 291 12.33 31.37 7.28
C SER A 291 11.57 31.71 8.55
N ARG A 292 11.06 32.95 8.68
CA ARG A 292 10.24 33.34 9.83
C ARG A 292 8.90 32.61 9.86
N ASP A 293 8.21 32.53 8.73
CA ASP A 293 6.88 31.94 8.65
C ASP A 293 6.92 30.42 8.91
N ILE A 294 8.01 29.73 8.53
CA ILE A 294 8.27 28.32 8.88
C ILE A 294 8.47 28.17 10.40
N VAL A 295 9.22 29.09 11.04
CA VAL A 295 9.46 29.06 12.50
C VAL A 295 8.17 29.40 13.28
N GLU A 296 7.38 30.37 12.83
CA GLU A 296 6.11 30.75 13.48
C GLU A 296 5.02 29.68 13.36
N ALA A 297 5.01 28.92 12.26
CA ALA A 297 4.12 27.77 12.10
C ALA A 297 4.49 26.64 13.07
N GLU A 298 5.79 26.43 13.30
CA GLU A 298 6.32 25.46 14.25
C GLU A 298 5.94 25.80 15.71
N GLU A 299 5.96 27.09 16.10
CA GLU A 299 5.58 27.51 17.46
C GLU A 299 4.08 27.36 17.78
N LYS A 300 3.20 27.30 16.77
CA LYS A 300 1.74 27.15 16.96
C LYS A 300 1.31 25.70 17.20
N GLU A 301 2.01 24.72 16.65
CA GLU A 301 1.72 23.29 16.89
C GLU A 301 2.06 22.83 18.31
N ASP A 302 2.92 23.56 19.04
CA ASP A 302 3.33 23.21 20.41
C ASP A 302 2.26 23.44 21.48
N GLN A 303 1.18 24.17 21.17
CA GLN A 303 0.19 24.61 22.17
C GLN A 303 -1.05 23.70 22.27
N GLU A 304 -1.26 22.74 21.37
CA GLU A 304 -2.43 21.86 21.39
C GLU A 304 -2.09 20.39 21.75
N PRO A 305 -2.61 19.84 22.86
CA PRO A 305 -2.43 18.42 23.18
C PRO A 305 -3.29 17.53 22.26
N PRO A 306 -2.86 16.28 21.97
CA PRO A 306 -3.59 15.36 21.10
C PRO A 306 -4.90 14.91 21.75
N GLN A 307 -6.02 15.18 21.06
CA GLN A 307 -7.37 14.76 21.47
C GLN A 307 -7.53 13.23 21.39
N PRO A 308 -8.12 12.56 22.39
CA PRO A 308 -8.44 11.13 22.30
C PRO A 308 -9.60 10.87 21.33
N PHE A 309 -9.56 9.71 20.65
CA PHE A 309 -10.64 9.27 19.76
C PHE A 309 -11.96 9.08 20.52
N PRO A 310 -13.09 9.58 19.99
CA PRO A 310 -14.39 9.33 20.62
C PRO A 310 -14.78 7.85 20.48
N PRO A 311 -15.42 7.25 21.51
CA PRO A 311 -15.89 5.87 21.43
C PRO A 311 -17.01 5.74 20.39
N ALA A 312 -17.05 4.60 19.71
CA ALA A 312 -18.06 4.27 18.71
C ALA A 312 -19.47 4.35 19.32
N ALA A 313 -20.36 5.13 18.70
CA ALA A 313 -21.74 5.27 19.14
C ALA A 313 -22.50 3.95 18.96
N ALA A 314 -23.26 3.55 19.99
CA ALA A 314 -24.14 2.39 19.96
C ALA A 314 -25.31 2.60 18.98
N PRO A 315 -25.84 1.54 18.33
CA PRO A 315 -26.92 1.67 17.37
C PRO A 315 -28.24 2.04 18.09
N ALA A 316 -28.93 3.06 17.57
CA ALA A 316 -30.26 3.44 18.01
C ALA A 316 -31.31 2.41 17.53
N SER A 317 -32.30 2.14 18.39
CA SER A 317 -33.39 1.20 18.15
C SER A 317 -34.47 1.78 17.22
N ASP A 318 -34.77 1.08 16.13
CA ASP A 318 -35.84 1.40 15.18
C ASP A 318 -37.25 1.11 15.74
N SER A 319 -38.18 2.05 15.52
CA SER A 319 -39.62 1.81 15.56
C SER A 319 -40.21 1.90 14.15
N GLN A 320 -41.04 0.93 13.81
CA GLN A 320 -41.55 0.56 12.48
C GLN A 320 -42.48 1.59 11.83
N ASP A 321 -42.32 1.78 10.52
CA ASP A 321 -43.42 1.88 9.56
C ASP A 321 -42.97 1.29 8.20
N GLY A 322 -43.83 0.44 7.62
CA GLY A 322 -43.45 -0.55 6.62
C GLY A 322 -43.42 -0.06 5.16
N ALA A 323 -42.23 -0.07 4.57
CA ALA A 323 -41.97 -0.46 3.18
C ALA A 323 -40.49 -0.90 3.06
N SER A 324 -40.27 -2.22 2.92
CA SER A 324 -38.98 -2.94 2.80
C SER A 324 -37.75 -2.28 3.47
N ALA A 325 -37.65 -2.48 4.78
CA ALA A 325 -36.50 -2.17 5.62
C ALA A 325 -35.32 -3.12 5.34
N THR A 326 -34.59 -2.90 4.25
CA THR A 326 -33.23 -3.40 4.13
C THR A 326 -32.39 -2.28 3.58
N GLY A 327 -31.33 -1.85 4.28
CA GLY A 327 -30.33 -0.88 3.81
C GLY A 327 -29.51 -1.35 2.59
N TRP A 328 -30.10 -2.20 1.77
CA TRP A 328 -29.57 -2.83 0.58
C TRP A 328 -30.58 -2.60 -0.54
N ALA A 329 -30.20 -1.81 -1.55
CA ALA A 329 -30.98 -1.62 -2.76
C ALA A 329 -30.16 -2.10 -3.95
N VAL A 330 -30.75 -2.97 -4.77
CA VAL A 330 -30.16 -3.35 -6.06
C VAL A 330 -30.27 -2.15 -6.99
N TYR A 331 -29.15 -1.74 -7.59
CA TYR A 331 -29.13 -0.63 -8.55
C TYR A 331 -30.03 -0.96 -9.75
N GLN A 332 -31.16 -0.28 -9.86
CA GLN A 332 -32.19 -0.52 -10.90
C GLN A 332 -31.88 0.20 -12.23
N GLY A 333 -30.82 1.02 -12.29
CA GLY A 333 -30.40 1.76 -13.49
C GLY A 333 -29.52 0.95 -14.46
N ASN A 334 -29.21 1.54 -15.62
CA ASN A 334 -28.42 0.89 -16.66
C ASN A 334 -26.90 0.92 -16.33
N TRP A 335 -26.46 -0.01 -15.46
CA TRP A 335 -25.10 -0.11 -14.91
C TRP A 335 -23.98 0.07 -15.97
N LYS A 336 -23.04 0.98 -15.70
CA LYS A 336 -21.81 1.14 -16.49
C LYS A 336 -20.67 0.39 -15.80
N PRO A 337 -19.99 -0.55 -16.46
CA PRO A 337 -18.80 -1.18 -15.90
C PRO A 337 -17.70 -0.14 -15.67
N LYS A 338 -17.50 0.27 -14.41
CA LYS A 338 -16.33 1.03 -13.94
C LYS A 338 -15.30 0.02 -13.40
N PRO A 339 -13.99 0.34 -13.41
CA PRO A 339 -13.05 -0.40 -12.58
C PRO A 339 -13.45 -0.25 -11.10
N ILE A 340 -13.19 -1.28 -10.31
CA ILE A 340 -13.50 -1.27 -8.87
C ILE A 340 -12.64 -0.17 -8.21
N GLY A 341 -13.28 0.80 -7.54
CA GLY A 341 -12.61 1.78 -6.65
C GLY A 341 -12.41 3.22 -7.16
N ALA A 342 -12.84 3.61 -8.37
CA ALA A 342 -12.70 4.98 -8.88
C ALA A 342 -14.01 5.79 -8.78
N VAL A 343 -13.94 7.00 -8.21
CA VAL A 343 -15.00 8.02 -8.18
C VAL A 343 -14.39 9.31 -8.78
N ASN A 344 -14.91 9.79 -9.91
CA ASN A 344 -14.33 10.91 -10.69
C ASN A 344 -15.21 12.17 -10.57
N ASN A 345 -15.74 12.42 -9.37
CA ASN A 345 -16.75 13.44 -9.14
C ASN A 345 -16.09 14.77 -8.75
N TYR A 346 -16.74 15.88 -9.07
CA TYR A 346 -16.39 17.20 -8.58
C TYR A 346 -17.43 17.68 -7.56
N SER A 347 -16.94 18.27 -6.47
CA SER A 347 -17.73 19.08 -5.55
C SER A 347 -17.23 20.52 -5.62
N TYR A 348 -18.13 21.49 -5.51
CA TYR A 348 -17.79 22.90 -5.71
C TYR A 348 -18.17 23.76 -4.51
N LEU A 349 -17.17 24.34 -3.85
CA LEU A 349 -17.39 25.35 -2.81
C LEU A 349 -17.50 26.72 -3.47
N ILE A 350 -18.66 27.34 -3.37
CA ILE A 350 -18.93 28.69 -3.87
C ILE A 350 -18.96 29.62 -2.68
N ILE A 351 -18.26 30.75 -2.78
CA ILE A 351 -18.10 31.73 -1.71
C ILE A 351 -18.42 33.11 -2.28
N ASP A 352 -19.30 33.85 -1.63
CA ASP A 352 -19.42 35.29 -1.84
C ASP A 352 -18.29 36.00 -1.10
N ASP A 353 -17.40 36.67 -1.83
CA ASP A 353 -16.21 37.27 -1.22
C ASP A 353 -16.52 38.38 -0.22
N LYS A 354 -17.69 39.03 -0.30
CA LYS A 354 -18.05 40.17 0.55
C LYS A 354 -18.73 39.72 1.84
N SER A 355 -19.81 38.95 1.75
CA SER A 355 -20.57 38.44 2.90
C SER A 355 -19.91 37.23 3.53
N LYS A 356 -19.01 36.55 2.80
CA LYS A 356 -18.44 35.24 3.13
C LYS A 356 -19.48 34.11 3.11
N ASP A 357 -20.72 34.38 2.72
CA ASP A 357 -21.73 33.33 2.59
C ASP A 357 -21.27 32.32 1.53
N ALA A 358 -21.37 31.04 1.88
CA ALA A 358 -20.90 29.97 1.04
C ALA A 358 -21.93 28.85 0.93
N VAL A 359 -21.89 28.14 -0.20
CA VAL A 359 -22.59 26.87 -0.39
C VAL A 359 -21.64 25.84 -0.97
N ILE A 360 -21.87 24.57 -0.64
CA ILE A 360 -21.14 23.45 -1.21
C ILE A 360 -22.06 22.65 -2.13
N ILE A 361 -21.69 22.54 -3.41
CA ILE A 361 -22.43 21.76 -4.41
C ILE A 361 -21.90 20.33 -4.45
N ASP A 362 -22.83 19.36 -4.42
CA ASP A 362 -22.61 17.91 -4.59
C ASP A 362 -21.50 17.30 -3.70
N PRO A 363 -21.52 17.48 -2.36
CA PRO A 363 -20.49 16.96 -1.46
C PRO A 363 -20.66 15.46 -1.13
N ALA A 364 -20.62 14.59 -2.13
CA ALA A 364 -20.90 13.16 -1.95
C ALA A 364 -19.86 12.38 -1.14
N ASN A 365 -18.66 12.93 -0.95
CA ASN A 365 -17.59 12.30 -0.18
C ASN A 365 -17.12 13.18 1.00
N PRO A 366 -17.86 13.19 2.13
CA PRO A 366 -17.56 14.04 3.28
C PRO A 366 -16.11 14.00 3.78
N PRO A 367 -15.41 12.86 3.86
CA PRO A 367 -14.01 12.81 4.29
C PRO A 367 -13.05 13.72 3.50
N GLU A 368 -13.35 14.05 2.25
CA GLU A 368 -12.52 14.95 1.42
C GLU A 368 -12.85 16.43 1.65
N VAL A 369 -14.12 16.77 1.86
CA VAL A 369 -14.58 18.17 1.97
C VAL A 369 -14.64 18.67 3.42
N VAL A 370 -14.88 17.79 4.40
CA VAL A 370 -15.02 18.15 5.83
C VAL A 370 -13.79 18.88 6.37
N PRO A 371 -12.54 18.42 6.14
CA PRO A 371 -11.37 19.13 6.66
C PRO A 371 -11.27 20.57 6.12
N VAL A 372 -11.55 20.76 4.83
CA VAL A 372 -11.51 22.06 4.16
C VAL A 372 -12.61 22.98 4.68
N LEU A 373 -13.84 22.46 4.80
CA LEU A 373 -14.98 23.22 5.29
C LEU A 373 -14.82 23.60 6.76
N LYS A 374 -14.38 22.68 7.63
CA LYS A 374 -14.14 22.96 9.05
C LYS A 374 -13.11 24.07 9.24
N GLU A 375 -11.99 23.99 8.54
CA GLU A 375 -10.96 25.03 8.60
C GLU A 375 -11.48 26.38 8.09
N ALA A 376 -12.21 26.38 6.97
CA ALA A 376 -12.74 27.62 6.39
C ALA A 376 -13.80 28.28 7.29
N ILE A 377 -14.66 27.48 7.93
CA ILE A 377 -15.66 27.95 8.89
C ILE A 377 -14.98 28.47 10.17
N SER A 378 -14.05 27.70 10.76
CA SER A 378 -13.41 28.09 12.03
C SER A 378 -12.51 29.32 11.90
N SER A 379 -11.88 29.50 10.72
CA SER A 379 -11.08 30.69 10.40
C SER A 379 -11.92 31.91 10.01
N GLY A 380 -13.25 31.79 9.93
CA GLY A 380 -14.15 32.85 9.50
C GLY A 380 -13.99 33.23 8.02
N ARG A 381 -13.32 32.40 7.21
CA ARG A 381 -13.18 32.60 5.76
C ARG A 381 -14.49 32.38 5.02
N ILE A 382 -15.35 31.51 5.54
CA ILE A 382 -16.68 31.25 5.01
C ILE A 382 -17.73 31.21 6.11
N ASN A 383 -18.95 31.56 5.76
CA ASN A 383 -20.18 31.28 6.47
C ASN A 383 -20.96 30.27 5.64
N LEU A 384 -20.88 28.97 5.96
CA LEU A 384 -21.57 27.94 5.19
C LEU A 384 -23.09 28.04 5.46
N THR A 385 -23.86 28.37 4.42
CA THR A 385 -25.30 28.66 4.52
C THR A 385 -26.18 27.50 4.05
N ALA A 386 -25.71 26.71 3.08
CA ALA A 386 -26.43 25.56 2.57
C ALA A 386 -25.50 24.51 1.93
N ILE A 387 -25.98 23.28 1.89
CA ILE A 387 -25.55 22.25 0.94
C ILE A 387 -26.48 22.34 -0.27
N VAL A 388 -25.93 22.22 -1.47
CA VAL A 388 -26.69 22.29 -2.72
C VAL A 388 -26.46 21.01 -3.50
N ASN A 389 -27.51 20.39 -4.04
CA ASN A 389 -27.38 19.18 -4.85
C ASN A 389 -28.00 19.36 -6.24
N THR A 390 -27.27 18.95 -7.26
CA THR A 390 -27.76 18.97 -8.64
C THR A 390 -28.82 17.91 -8.89
N HIS A 391 -28.71 16.73 -8.27
CA HIS A 391 -29.67 15.63 -8.37
C HIS A 391 -29.46 14.55 -7.31
N HIS A 392 -30.40 13.62 -7.19
CA HIS A 392 -30.44 12.63 -6.10
C HIS A 392 -29.41 11.51 -6.14
N HIS A 393 -28.67 11.31 -7.23
CA HIS A 393 -27.74 10.17 -7.29
C HIS A 393 -26.74 10.23 -6.14
N TRP A 394 -26.41 9.05 -5.62
CA TRP A 394 -25.63 8.91 -4.40
C TRP A 394 -24.25 9.58 -4.49
N ASP A 395 -23.63 9.56 -5.65
CA ASP A 395 -22.34 10.20 -5.91
C ASP A 395 -22.42 11.74 -6.05
N HIS A 396 -23.59 12.34 -5.78
CA HIS A 396 -23.81 13.78 -5.66
C HIS A 396 -24.44 14.16 -4.30
N ALA A 397 -25.52 13.48 -3.92
CA ALA A 397 -26.29 13.78 -2.71
C ALA A 397 -26.02 12.85 -1.51
N GLY A 398 -25.36 11.71 -1.72
CA GLY A 398 -25.21 10.66 -0.69
C GLY A 398 -24.29 10.98 0.48
N GLY A 399 -23.62 12.14 0.44
CA GLY A 399 -22.77 12.63 1.52
C GLY A 399 -23.47 13.60 2.48
N ASN A 400 -24.70 14.04 2.16
CA ASN A 400 -25.34 15.17 2.83
C ASN A 400 -25.49 14.96 4.35
N LYS A 401 -26.11 13.87 4.79
CA LYS A 401 -26.35 13.63 6.23
C LYS A 401 -25.05 13.49 7.02
N ASN A 402 -24.09 12.76 6.45
CA ASN A 402 -22.78 12.57 7.06
C ASN A 402 -22.02 13.89 7.17
N LEU A 403 -22.08 14.74 6.14
CA LEU A 403 -21.49 16.07 6.17
C LEU A 403 -22.08 16.94 7.29
N LEU A 404 -23.41 16.97 7.44
CA LEU A 404 -24.07 17.71 8.52
C LEU A 404 -23.62 17.24 9.90
N ALA A 405 -23.56 15.92 10.11
CA ALA A 405 -23.14 15.31 11.35
C ALA A 405 -21.67 15.66 11.68
N GLU A 406 -20.77 15.51 10.70
CA GLU A 406 -19.35 15.79 10.91
C GLU A 406 -19.06 17.28 11.13
N LEU A 407 -19.79 18.18 10.47
CA LEU A 407 -19.68 19.63 10.66
C LEU A 407 -20.36 20.12 11.95
N GLY A 408 -21.18 19.30 12.61
CA GLY A 408 -21.96 19.71 13.78
C GLY A 408 -23.04 20.74 13.44
N THR A 409 -23.58 20.72 12.23
CA THR A 409 -24.56 21.69 11.71
C THR A 409 -25.88 21.02 11.28
N PRO A 410 -26.60 20.32 12.18
CA PRO A 410 -27.73 19.47 11.83
C PRO A 410 -28.92 20.22 11.18
N ASN A 411 -29.00 21.54 11.34
CA ASN A 411 -30.08 22.38 10.81
C ASN A 411 -29.68 23.17 9.55
N LEU A 412 -28.51 22.89 8.96
CA LEU A 412 -28.08 23.56 7.73
C LEU A 412 -29.04 23.20 6.59
N THR A 413 -29.39 24.18 5.77
CA THR A 413 -30.34 23.98 4.66
C THR A 413 -29.72 23.08 3.60
N ILE A 414 -30.48 22.12 3.07
CA ILE A 414 -30.11 21.31 1.92
C ILE A 414 -31.04 21.69 0.76
N ILE A 415 -30.48 22.32 -0.27
CA ILE A 415 -31.20 22.80 -1.45
C ILE A 415 -30.97 21.81 -2.60
N GLY A 416 -32.02 21.29 -3.22
CA GLY A 416 -31.83 20.34 -4.32
C GLY A 416 -33.13 19.82 -4.92
N GLY A 417 -32.98 18.84 -5.81
CA GLY A 417 -34.10 18.04 -6.29
C GLY A 417 -34.84 17.37 -5.14
N LYS A 418 -36.16 17.15 -5.33
CA LYS A 418 -37.06 16.61 -4.29
C LYS A 418 -36.63 15.24 -3.73
N ASP A 419 -35.84 14.48 -4.48
CA ASP A 419 -35.43 13.11 -4.14
C ASP A 419 -34.01 13.07 -3.54
N CYS A 420 -33.33 14.23 -3.41
CA CYS A 420 -32.00 14.33 -2.82
C CYS A 420 -32.00 13.99 -1.31
N GLU A 421 -30.93 13.36 -0.83
CA GLU A 421 -30.84 12.93 0.56
C GLU A 421 -30.89 14.13 1.53
N GLY A 422 -31.90 14.15 2.41
CA GLY A 422 -32.02 15.17 3.45
C GLY A 422 -32.41 16.55 2.92
N VAL A 423 -32.87 16.67 1.66
CA VAL A 423 -33.31 17.94 1.09
C VAL A 423 -34.37 18.61 1.97
N THR A 424 -34.16 19.89 2.27
CA THR A 424 -35.08 20.72 3.05
C THR A 424 -35.76 21.79 2.20
N GLN A 425 -35.17 22.15 1.06
CA GLN A 425 -35.71 23.13 0.13
C GLN A 425 -35.55 22.66 -1.32
N THR A 426 -36.67 22.61 -2.05
CA THR A 426 -36.66 22.36 -3.50
C THR A 426 -37.03 23.65 -4.24
N PRO A 427 -36.09 24.32 -4.91
CA PRO A 427 -36.37 25.56 -5.63
C PRO A 427 -37.20 25.26 -6.89
N LYS A 428 -37.99 26.22 -7.38
CA LYS A 428 -38.75 26.11 -8.62
C LYS A 428 -37.87 26.42 -9.84
N HIS A 429 -38.29 25.95 -11.01
CA HIS A 429 -37.64 26.34 -12.26
C HIS A 429 -37.70 27.86 -12.47
N ASN A 430 -36.57 28.46 -12.83
CA ASN A 430 -36.32 29.90 -13.00
C ASN A 430 -36.55 30.72 -11.73
N GLU A 431 -36.66 30.07 -10.56
CA GLU A 431 -36.59 30.77 -9.30
C GLU A 431 -35.20 31.37 -9.13
N VAL A 432 -35.17 32.66 -8.77
CA VAL A 432 -33.94 33.40 -8.54
C VAL A 432 -33.79 33.62 -7.04
N THR A 433 -32.68 33.16 -6.49
CA THR A 433 -32.26 33.40 -5.11
C THR A 433 -30.93 34.15 -5.10
N LYS A 434 -30.43 34.48 -3.91
CA LYS A 434 -29.12 35.12 -3.73
C LYS A 434 -28.27 34.32 -2.75
N LEU A 435 -26.97 34.27 -3.03
CA LEU A 435 -25.92 33.86 -2.12
C LEU A 435 -25.00 35.08 -1.93
N GLY A 436 -25.18 35.83 -0.84
CA GLY A 436 -24.56 37.16 -0.72
C GLY A 436 -24.97 38.07 -1.89
N ASP A 437 -23.99 38.57 -2.65
CA ASP A 437 -24.21 39.39 -3.85
C ASP A 437 -24.40 38.54 -5.13
N ILE A 438 -24.16 37.23 -5.07
CA ILE A 438 -24.26 36.32 -6.22
C ILE A 438 -25.73 36.00 -6.50
N LYS A 439 -26.19 36.27 -7.72
CA LYS A 439 -27.52 35.90 -8.19
C LYS A 439 -27.51 34.44 -8.63
N VAL A 440 -28.38 33.62 -8.06
CA VAL A 440 -28.51 32.19 -8.37
C VAL A 440 -29.85 31.94 -9.06
N THR A 441 -29.83 31.44 -10.29
CA THR A 441 -31.04 31.03 -11.04
C THR A 441 -31.10 29.52 -11.16
N ASN A 442 -32.19 28.92 -10.71
CA ASN A 442 -32.37 27.47 -10.69
C ASN A 442 -32.99 26.96 -12.02
N ILE A 443 -32.23 26.20 -12.80
CA ILE A 443 -32.65 25.74 -14.13
C ILE A 443 -32.92 24.25 -14.06
N TYR A 444 -34.20 23.86 -14.14
CA TYR A 444 -34.55 22.45 -14.17
C TYR A 444 -34.05 21.85 -15.48
N THR A 445 -33.49 20.65 -15.41
CA THR A 445 -32.96 19.93 -16.58
C THR A 445 -33.28 18.44 -16.48
N PRO A 446 -34.57 18.06 -16.36
CA PRO A 446 -34.96 16.67 -16.18
C PRO A 446 -34.54 15.86 -17.40
N CYS A 447 -33.74 14.82 -17.21
CA CYS A 447 -33.47 13.78 -18.20
C CYS A 447 -32.55 12.71 -17.62
N HIS A 448 -31.38 13.14 -17.11
CA HIS A 448 -30.44 12.25 -16.45
C HIS A 448 -31.12 11.61 -15.22
N THR A 449 -31.66 12.47 -14.37
CA THR A 449 -32.75 12.16 -13.43
C THR A 449 -33.90 13.13 -13.65
N GLN A 450 -35.09 12.81 -13.14
CA GLN A 450 -36.24 13.72 -13.22
C GLN A 450 -36.15 14.91 -12.27
N ASP A 451 -35.31 14.83 -11.24
CA ASP A 451 -35.10 15.88 -10.25
C ASP A 451 -33.84 16.73 -10.52
N SER A 452 -33.20 16.58 -11.70
CA SER A 452 -31.99 17.31 -12.06
C SER A 452 -32.21 18.83 -12.16
N ILE A 453 -31.36 19.60 -11.46
CA ILE A 453 -31.32 21.06 -11.43
C ILE A 453 -29.88 21.52 -11.74
N CYS A 454 -29.75 22.44 -12.69
CA CYS A 454 -28.52 23.21 -12.92
C CYS A 454 -28.61 24.57 -12.22
N TYR A 455 -27.51 25.05 -11.66
CA TYR A 455 -27.47 26.33 -10.95
C TYR A 455 -26.66 27.35 -11.76
N PHE A 456 -27.33 28.36 -12.29
CA PHE A 456 -26.70 29.47 -13.02
C PHE A 456 -26.42 30.63 -12.06
N LEU A 457 -25.15 30.98 -11.92
CA LEU A 457 -24.64 32.00 -11.02
C LEU A 457 -24.12 33.19 -11.82
N GLU A 458 -24.47 34.40 -11.39
CA GLU A 458 -24.03 35.64 -11.99
C GLU A 458 -23.72 36.69 -10.92
N ASP A 459 -22.57 37.33 -11.05
CA ASP A 459 -22.16 38.46 -10.24
C ASP A 459 -21.44 39.52 -11.11
N SER A 460 -20.74 40.47 -10.47
CA SER A 460 -19.99 41.51 -11.19
C SER A 460 -18.72 40.99 -11.88
N THR A 461 -18.24 39.80 -11.54
CA THR A 461 -16.98 39.22 -12.04
C THR A 461 -17.20 38.29 -13.22
N GLY A 462 -18.36 37.64 -13.30
CA GLY A 462 -18.67 36.75 -14.40
C GLY A 462 -19.93 35.93 -14.22
N LYS A 463 -20.00 34.85 -15.02
CA LYS A 463 -21.13 33.94 -15.11
C LYS A 463 -20.63 32.49 -15.06
N ALA A 464 -21.29 31.67 -14.26
CA ALA A 464 -20.97 30.26 -14.12
C ALA A 464 -22.25 29.42 -14.10
N VAL A 465 -22.18 28.17 -14.57
CA VAL A 465 -23.28 27.22 -14.44
C VAL A 465 -22.78 25.87 -13.95
N PHE A 466 -23.38 25.39 -12.87
CA PHE A 466 -23.12 24.07 -12.29
C PHE A 466 -24.15 23.09 -12.83
N THR A 467 -23.68 22.13 -13.63
CA THR A 467 -24.56 21.36 -14.52
C THR A 467 -24.81 19.93 -14.07
N GLY A 468 -24.17 19.49 -12.98
CA GLY A 468 -24.22 18.12 -12.50
C GLY A 468 -23.96 17.14 -13.65
N ASP A 469 -24.89 16.20 -13.82
CA ASP A 469 -24.80 15.18 -14.88
C ASP A 469 -25.61 15.52 -16.13
N THR A 470 -26.13 16.74 -16.26
CA THR A 470 -26.85 17.18 -17.47
C THR A 470 -25.86 17.44 -18.61
N LEU A 471 -24.96 18.41 -18.42
CA LEU A 471 -23.93 18.81 -19.38
C LEU A 471 -22.55 18.51 -18.81
N PHE A 472 -21.73 17.81 -19.59
CA PHE A 472 -20.30 17.62 -19.36
C PHE A 472 -19.50 18.35 -20.44
N ILE A 473 -18.21 18.60 -20.20
CA ILE A 473 -17.34 19.06 -21.28
C ILE A 473 -17.33 18.02 -22.41
N SER A 474 -17.69 18.43 -23.62
CA SER A 474 -17.85 17.61 -24.81
C SER A 474 -18.88 16.47 -24.69
N GLY A 475 -19.86 16.56 -23.78
CA GLY A 475 -20.81 15.46 -23.60
C GLY A 475 -22.00 15.76 -22.72
N CYS A 476 -22.83 14.75 -22.49
CA CYS A 476 -23.99 14.84 -21.61
C CYS A 476 -24.18 13.57 -20.79
N GLY A 477 -25.06 13.65 -19.79
CA GLY A 477 -25.54 12.52 -19.01
C GLY A 477 -26.11 11.40 -19.86
N LYS A 478 -26.15 10.19 -19.28
CA LYS A 478 -27.04 9.16 -19.82
C LYS A 478 -28.47 9.50 -19.44
N PHE A 479 -29.42 9.14 -20.30
CA PHE A 479 -30.84 9.38 -20.08
C PHE A 479 -31.37 8.20 -19.27
N PHE A 480 -31.11 8.17 -17.96
CA PHE A 480 -31.55 7.04 -17.12
C PHE A 480 -33.04 7.09 -16.86
N GLU A 481 -33.56 8.29 -16.61
CA GLU A 481 -34.97 8.49 -16.25
C GLU A 481 -35.75 9.29 -17.28
N GLY A 482 -35.12 9.69 -18.39
CA GLY A 482 -35.70 10.63 -19.34
C GLY A 482 -35.48 10.30 -20.81
N THR A 483 -35.88 11.24 -21.65
CA THR A 483 -35.92 11.06 -23.12
C THR A 483 -34.95 11.98 -23.86
N ALA A 484 -34.75 11.70 -25.15
CA ALA A 484 -33.97 12.58 -26.02
C ALA A 484 -34.61 13.97 -26.16
N ASP A 485 -35.93 14.06 -26.15
CA ASP A 485 -36.67 15.33 -26.17
C ASP A 485 -36.36 16.16 -24.92
N GLN A 486 -36.41 15.51 -23.76
CA GLN A 486 -36.05 16.11 -22.48
C GLN A 486 -34.58 16.59 -22.43
N MET A 487 -33.62 15.80 -22.93
CA MET A 487 -32.23 16.26 -22.99
C MET A 487 -32.03 17.38 -24.02
N HIS A 488 -32.73 17.33 -25.16
CA HIS A 488 -32.69 18.40 -26.15
C HIS A 488 -33.22 19.72 -25.57
N GLU A 489 -34.34 19.67 -24.84
CA GLU A 489 -34.90 20.78 -24.09
C GLU A 489 -33.89 21.32 -23.06
N ALA A 490 -33.29 20.45 -22.25
CA ALA A 490 -32.31 20.82 -21.23
C ALA A 490 -31.06 21.49 -21.83
N LEU A 491 -30.43 20.87 -22.83
CA LEU A 491 -29.16 21.34 -23.39
C LEU A 491 -29.34 22.50 -24.37
N ASN A 492 -30.24 22.37 -25.34
CA ASN A 492 -30.29 23.33 -26.44
C ASN A 492 -31.23 24.51 -26.18
N LYS A 493 -32.33 24.29 -25.43
CA LYS A 493 -33.30 25.37 -25.16
C LYS A 493 -33.06 26.08 -23.84
N ARG A 494 -32.60 25.37 -22.80
CA ARG A 494 -32.35 25.95 -21.47
C ARG A 494 -30.89 26.38 -21.32
N LEU A 495 -29.96 25.43 -21.27
CA LEU A 495 -28.54 25.76 -21.06
C LEU A 495 -27.94 26.50 -22.26
N GLY A 496 -28.32 26.13 -23.49
CA GLY A 496 -27.87 26.79 -24.72
C GLY A 496 -28.38 28.21 -24.90
N ALA A 497 -29.41 28.62 -24.14
CA ALA A 497 -29.92 29.99 -24.11
C ALA A 497 -29.18 30.88 -23.10
N LEU A 498 -28.31 30.31 -22.27
CA LEU A 498 -27.43 31.10 -21.40
C LEU A 498 -26.38 31.87 -22.24
N PRO A 499 -25.84 32.98 -21.72
CA PRO A 499 -24.77 33.73 -22.39
C PRO A 499 -23.58 32.84 -22.71
N ASP A 500 -23.00 33.01 -23.90
CA ASP A 500 -21.93 32.14 -24.41
C ASP A 500 -20.70 32.14 -23.51
N GLU A 501 -20.40 33.26 -22.84
CA GLU A 501 -19.27 33.39 -21.92
C GLU A 501 -19.45 32.66 -20.57
N THR A 502 -20.62 32.04 -20.33
CA THR A 502 -20.91 31.35 -19.07
C THR A 502 -20.02 30.13 -18.90
N VAL A 503 -19.22 30.09 -17.84
CA VAL A 503 -18.28 28.99 -17.54
C VAL A 503 -19.03 27.76 -17.03
N VAL A 504 -18.69 26.58 -17.54
CA VAL A 504 -19.36 25.31 -17.21
C VAL A 504 -18.60 24.53 -16.14
N TYR A 505 -19.30 24.13 -15.08
CA TYR A 505 -18.82 23.31 -13.98
C TYR A 505 -19.61 21.98 -13.90
N PRO A 506 -19.12 20.91 -14.54
CA PRO A 506 -19.79 19.61 -14.58
C PRO A 506 -19.64 18.77 -13.32
N GLY A 507 -20.46 17.73 -13.17
CA GLY A 507 -20.39 16.79 -12.05
C GLY A 507 -19.19 15.83 -12.06
N HIS A 508 -18.58 15.56 -13.23
CA HIS A 508 -17.54 14.53 -13.39
C HIS A 508 -16.40 14.95 -14.32
N GLU A 509 -15.22 14.40 -14.07
CA GLU A 509 -14.06 14.46 -14.98
C GLU A 509 -14.16 13.38 -16.06
N TYR A 510 -15.08 13.56 -17.00
CA TYR A 510 -15.28 12.68 -18.17
C TYR A 510 -14.71 13.23 -19.47
N THR A 511 -14.08 14.41 -19.45
CA THR A 511 -13.70 15.19 -20.64
C THR A 511 -12.86 14.37 -21.61
N LYS A 512 -11.79 13.70 -21.14
CA LYS A 512 -10.96 12.81 -21.99
C LYS A 512 -11.77 11.73 -22.70
N SER A 513 -12.75 11.13 -22.01
CA SER A 513 -13.58 10.07 -22.59
C SER A 513 -14.62 10.61 -23.57
N ASN A 514 -15.15 11.80 -23.28
CA ASN A 514 -16.11 12.50 -24.11
C ASN A 514 -15.47 12.93 -25.42
N VAL A 515 -14.33 13.61 -25.35
CA VAL A 515 -13.59 14.09 -26.52
C VAL A 515 -13.19 12.94 -27.46
N LYS A 516 -12.81 11.77 -26.94
CA LYS A 516 -12.56 10.58 -27.78
C LYS A 516 -13.74 10.20 -28.65
N PHE A 517 -14.97 10.35 -28.14
CA PHE A 517 -16.19 10.13 -28.91
C PHE A 517 -16.42 11.31 -29.86
N THR A 518 -16.34 12.55 -29.38
CA THR A 518 -16.59 13.76 -30.17
C THR A 518 -15.68 13.83 -31.40
N VAL A 519 -14.39 13.54 -31.24
CA VAL A 519 -13.40 13.43 -32.33
C VAL A 519 -13.81 12.36 -33.36
N SER A 520 -14.51 11.30 -32.97
CA SER A 520 -14.96 10.28 -33.92
C SER A 520 -16.15 10.72 -34.80
N VAL A 521 -16.86 11.78 -34.41
CA VAL A 521 -18.06 12.27 -35.10
C VAL A 521 -17.91 13.68 -35.68
N SER A 522 -17.01 14.50 -35.14
CA SER A 522 -16.73 15.86 -35.57
C SER A 522 -15.24 16.19 -35.42
N GLN A 523 -14.66 16.86 -36.41
CA GLN A 523 -13.20 17.08 -36.55
C GLN A 523 -12.86 18.57 -36.70
N THR A 524 -13.67 19.44 -36.13
CA THR A 524 -13.45 20.89 -36.15
C THR A 524 -12.18 21.26 -35.39
N ASP A 525 -11.60 22.43 -35.71
CA ASP A 525 -10.38 22.88 -35.03
C ASP A 525 -10.61 23.16 -33.53
N ALA A 526 -11.83 23.54 -33.14
CA ALA A 526 -12.23 23.65 -31.74
C ALA A 526 -12.12 22.31 -31.00
N ILE A 527 -12.61 21.22 -31.60
CA ILE A 527 -12.53 19.87 -31.01
C ILE A 527 -11.09 19.39 -30.92
N LYS A 528 -10.24 19.68 -31.91
CA LYS A 528 -8.80 19.33 -31.86
C LYS A 528 -8.08 20.08 -30.73
N LYS A 529 -8.38 21.37 -30.54
CA LYS A 529 -7.86 22.16 -29.42
C LYS A 529 -8.33 21.59 -28.09
N LEU A 530 -9.60 21.24 -27.98
CA LEU A 530 -10.17 20.58 -26.80
C LEU A 530 -9.51 19.22 -26.52
N GLN A 531 -9.21 18.43 -27.56
CA GLN A 531 -8.47 17.17 -27.43
C GLN A 531 -7.06 17.40 -26.88
N ALA A 532 -6.31 18.34 -27.46
CA ALA A 532 -4.98 18.69 -26.98
C ALA A 532 -5.03 19.21 -25.53
N PHE A 533 -6.01 20.04 -25.18
CA PHE A 533 -6.21 20.51 -23.82
C PHE A 533 -6.49 19.35 -22.86
N ALA A 534 -7.42 18.47 -23.21
CA ALA A 534 -7.79 17.32 -22.40
C ALA A 534 -6.58 16.41 -22.19
N ASP A 535 -5.78 16.12 -23.21
CA ASP A 535 -4.62 15.23 -23.09
C ASP A 535 -3.51 15.80 -22.19
N ASN A 536 -3.35 17.13 -22.16
CA ASN A 536 -2.29 17.81 -21.39
C ASN A 536 -2.71 18.22 -19.97
N ASN A 537 -3.97 18.11 -19.60
CA ASN A 537 -4.47 18.52 -18.28
C ASN A 537 -5.06 17.34 -17.50
N GLN A 538 -4.91 17.38 -16.18
CA GLN A 538 -5.54 16.41 -15.28
C GLN A 538 -6.94 16.84 -14.83
N VAL A 539 -7.18 18.15 -14.74
CA VAL A 539 -8.44 18.78 -14.32
C VAL A 539 -8.89 19.71 -15.44
N THR A 540 -10.14 19.56 -15.87
CA THR A 540 -10.68 20.31 -17.03
C THR A 540 -11.90 21.18 -16.70
N THR A 541 -12.47 21.03 -15.50
CA THR A 541 -13.61 21.84 -15.04
C THR A 541 -13.25 23.34 -14.92
N GLY A 542 -14.22 24.22 -15.19
CA GLY A 542 -14.06 25.67 -15.05
C GLY A 542 -13.20 26.33 -16.13
N LYS A 543 -12.95 25.65 -17.25
CA LYS A 543 -12.09 26.13 -18.36
C LYS A 543 -12.83 26.38 -19.67
N PHE A 544 -14.03 25.83 -19.81
CA PHE A 544 -14.85 25.89 -21.01
C PHE A 544 -16.18 26.56 -20.71
N THR A 545 -16.76 27.14 -21.74
CA THR A 545 -17.97 27.95 -21.65
C THR A 545 -19.14 27.32 -22.40
N ILE A 546 -20.35 27.83 -22.18
CA ILE A 546 -21.55 27.42 -22.94
C ILE A 546 -21.34 27.63 -24.45
N GLY A 547 -20.63 28.68 -24.85
CA GLY A 547 -20.26 28.94 -26.24
C GLY A 547 -19.37 27.83 -26.83
N ASP A 548 -18.38 27.34 -26.05
CA ASP A 548 -17.45 26.30 -26.50
C ASP A 548 -18.14 24.94 -26.73
N GLU A 549 -19.23 24.67 -25.99
CA GLU A 549 -19.99 23.41 -26.07
C GLU A 549 -20.99 23.38 -27.25
N LYS A 550 -21.14 24.47 -28.00
CA LYS A 550 -22.01 24.54 -29.19
C LYS A 550 -21.25 24.10 -30.44
N ASP A 551 -21.63 22.95 -31.01
CA ASP A 551 -21.13 22.49 -32.31
C ASP A 551 -22.29 22.23 -33.29
N PRO A 552 -22.56 23.13 -34.26
CA PRO A 552 -23.61 22.92 -35.26
C PRO A 552 -23.24 21.84 -36.29
N GLU A 553 -21.97 21.45 -36.41
CA GLU A 553 -21.52 20.46 -37.40
C GLU A 553 -21.79 19.02 -36.95
N ILE A 554 -21.88 18.79 -35.64
CA ILE A 554 -21.98 17.44 -35.06
C ILE A 554 -23.24 16.69 -35.50
N GLN A 555 -24.32 17.40 -35.84
CA GLN A 555 -25.55 16.80 -36.35
C GLN A 555 -25.34 16.05 -37.67
N LYS A 556 -24.38 16.48 -38.50
CA LYS A 556 -24.05 15.85 -39.80
C LYS A 556 -23.67 14.38 -39.63
N ALA A 557 -23.04 14.03 -38.51
CA ALA A 557 -22.64 12.65 -38.20
C ALA A 557 -23.82 11.69 -38.01
N THR A 558 -25.00 12.22 -37.72
CA THR A 558 -26.21 11.43 -37.50
C THR A 558 -26.99 11.17 -38.78
N GLY A 559 -26.91 12.06 -39.78
CA GLY A 559 -27.78 12.02 -40.97
C GLY A 559 -29.25 12.38 -40.68
N GLU A 560 -29.59 12.78 -39.45
CA GLU A 560 -30.91 13.26 -39.05
C GLU A 560 -30.93 14.80 -39.08
N THR A 561 -32.10 15.39 -39.28
CA THR A 561 -32.31 16.85 -39.24
C THR A 561 -33.19 17.31 -38.09
N ASP A 562 -34.00 16.41 -37.53
CA ASP A 562 -34.82 16.69 -36.35
C ASP A 562 -33.92 16.71 -35.09
N PRO A 563 -33.85 17.82 -34.32
CA PRO A 563 -32.93 17.95 -33.19
C PRO A 563 -33.10 16.89 -32.09
N VAL A 564 -34.32 16.42 -31.86
CA VAL A 564 -34.61 15.37 -30.87
C VAL A 564 -34.07 14.02 -31.36
N SER A 565 -34.29 13.70 -32.64
CA SER A 565 -33.75 12.51 -33.29
C SER A 565 -32.21 12.53 -33.33
N VAL A 566 -31.60 13.69 -33.63
CA VAL A 566 -30.15 13.91 -33.55
C VAL A 566 -29.63 13.61 -32.14
N MET A 567 -30.27 14.18 -31.11
CA MET A 567 -29.88 13.97 -29.70
C MET A 567 -29.93 12.49 -29.31
N GLY A 568 -31.03 11.81 -29.63
CA GLY A 568 -31.19 10.38 -29.35
C GLY A 568 -30.12 9.53 -30.06
N LYS A 569 -29.84 9.83 -31.34
CA LYS A 569 -28.85 9.09 -32.13
C LYS A 569 -27.42 9.31 -31.64
N LEU A 570 -27.01 10.55 -31.36
CA LEU A 570 -25.70 10.84 -30.77
C LEU A 570 -25.52 10.16 -29.41
N ARG A 571 -26.57 10.16 -28.58
CA ARG A 571 -26.54 9.49 -27.28
C ARG A 571 -26.31 8.00 -27.40
N GLU A 572 -27.01 7.34 -28.32
CA GLU A 572 -26.87 5.91 -28.59
C GLU A 572 -25.54 5.55 -29.25
N MET A 573 -25.05 6.38 -30.17
CA MET A 573 -23.70 6.25 -30.73
C MET A 573 -22.65 6.28 -29.61
N LYS A 574 -22.75 7.23 -28.67
CA LYS A 574 -21.84 7.32 -27.52
C LYS A 574 -22.00 6.16 -26.54
N ASN A 575 -23.22 5.68 -26.30
CA ASN A 575 -23.49 4.52 -25.46
C ASN A 575 -22.83 3.23 -26.01
N ASN A 576 -22.74 3.10 -27.33
CA ASN A 576 -22.21 1.92 -28.02
C ASN A 576 -20.76 2.07 -28.52
N PHE A 577 -20.15 3.26 -28.37
CA PHE A 577 -18.83 3.60 -28.89
C PHE A 577 -17.70 2.64 -28.48
N ASN A 578 -17.74 2.11 -27.25
CA ASN A 578 -16.75 1.13 -26.78
C ASN A 578 -17.06 -0.33 -27.17
N LYS A 579 -18.29 -0.64 -27.60
CA LYS A 579 -18.69 -2.00 -28.03
C LYS A 579 -18.27 -2.29 -29.47
N SER A 580 -18.30 -1.29 -30.36
CA SER A 580 -17.88 -1.43 -31.76
C SER A 580 -16.38 -1.70 -31.91
N ARG A 581 -15.53 -1.07 -31.08
CA ARG A 581 -14.08 -1.35 -31.05
C ARG A 581 -13.74 -2.79 -30.60
N LYS A 582 -14.56 -3.41 -29.73
CA LYS A 582 -14.37 -4.83 -29.34
C LYS A 582 -14.77 -5.81 -30.45
N ARG A 583 -15.70 -5.47 -31.36
CA ARG A 583 -16.09 -6.35 -32.48
C ARG A 583 -15.09 -6.34 -33.64
N MET A 584 -14.30 -5.28 -33.82
CA MET A 584 -13.25 -5.21 -34.84
C MET A 584 -11.99 -6.04 -34.50
N CYS A 585 -11.82 -6.49 -33.25
CA CYS A 585 -10.71 -7.35 -32.81
C CYS A 585 -11.13 -8.82 -32.61
N ALA A 586 -12.31 -9.23 -33.06
CA ALA A 586 -12.71 -10.64 -33.06
C ALA A 586 -12.23 -11.32 -34.35
N PRO A 587 -11.49 -12.44 -34.30
CA PRO A 587 -11.15 -13.19 -35.51
C PRO A 587 -12.44 -13.74 -36.15
N GLN A 588 -12.57 -13.53 -37.46
CA GLN A 588 -13.62 -14.16 -38.27
C GLN A 588 -13.50 -15.68 -38.20
N GLY A 589 -14.66 -16.34 -38.20
CA GLY A 589 -14.83 -17.72 -37.74
C GLY A 589 -14.08 -18.80 -38.51
N VAL A 590 -13.90 -19.93 -37.83
CA VAL A 590 -13.63 -21.22 -38.46
C VAL A 590 -14.69 -22.21 -38.01
N SER A 591 -15.27 -22.82 -39.03
CA SER A 591 -16.29 -23.86 -39.07
C SER A 591 -16.04 -25.03 -38.10
N GLN A 592 -17.12 -25.53 -37.50
CA GLN A 592 -17.18 -26.82 -36.82
C GLN A 592 -16.97 -27.97 -37.82
N ASN A 593 -15.90 -28.75 -37.62
CA ASN A 593 -15.83 -30.22 -37.66
C ASN A 593 -14.47 -30.71 -38.17
N LYS A 594 -13.70 -31.36 -37.29
CA LYS A 594 -13.09 -32.69 -37.48
C LYS A 594 -12.19 -33.00 -36.28
N MET A 595 -12.48 -34.11 -35.59
CA MET A 595 -11.61 -34.70 -34.58
C MET A 595 -10.23 -35.06 -35.17
N PRO A 596 -9.13 -34.86 -34.43
CA PRO A 596 -7.85 -35.52 -34.73
C PRO A 596 -7.74 -36.88 -34.01
N PRO A 597 -6.92 -37.81 -34.54
CA PRO A 597 -6.92 -39.22 -34.16
C PRO A 597 -6.14 -39.50 -32.87
N LYS A 598 -6.52 -40.61 -32.21
CA LYS A 598 -5.84 -41.26 -31.09
C LYS A 598 -4.33 -41.37 -31.35
N ARG A 599 -3.53 -40.83 -30.45
CA ARG A 599 -2.07 -40.95 -30.47
C ARG A 599 -1.65 -42.17 -29.64
N LYS A 600 -0.86 -43.04 -30.29
CA LYS A 600 -0.32 -44.31 -29.80
C LYS A 600 0.48 -44.16 -28.50
N THR A 601 0.39 -45.19 -27.67
CA THR A 601 1.27 -45.49 -26.53
C THR A 601 2.73 -45.53 -26.97
N GLY A 602 3.53 -44.58 -26.47
CA GLY A 602 4.98 -44.59 -26.57
C GLY A 602 5.59 -45.29 -25.36
N ALA A 603 6.52 -46.20 -25.62
CA ALA A 603 7.23 -47.02 -24.65
C ALA A 603 7.94 -46.18 -23.56
N ALA A 604 8.00 -46.74 -22.35
CA ALA A 604 8.71 -46.21 -21.20
C ALA A 604 10.20 -45.98 -21.53
N ALA A 605 10.65 -44.73 -21.42
CA ALA A 605 12.07 -44.40 -21.34
C ALA A 605 12.54 -44.66 -19.90
N SER A 606 13.60 -45.45 -19.75
CA SER A 606 14.22 -45.75 -18.47
C SER A 606 14.79 -44.49 -17.81
N ALA A 607 14.55 -44.33 -16.51
CA ALA A 607 15.13 -43.29 -15.67
C ALA A 607 16.68 -43.25 -15.77
N PRO A 608 17.30 -42.06 -15.65
CA PRO A 608 18.77 -41.96 -15.65
C PRO A 608 19.35 -42.68 -14.42
N LYS A 609 20.37 -43.50 -14.62
CA LYS A 609 21.11 -44.17 -13.52
C LYS A 609 21.79 -43.11 -12.64
N ALA A 610 21.63 -43.23 -11.33
CA ALA A 610 22.33 -42.42 -10.33
C ALA A 610 23.86 -42.53 -10.49
N PRO A 611 24.62 -41.45 -10.21
CA PRO A 611 26.07 -41.48 -10.30
C PRO A 611 26.69 -42.54 -9.37
N PRO A 612 27.81 -43.16 -9.76
CA PRO A 612 28.47 -44.19 -8.94
C PRO A 612 29.00 -43.58 -7.64
N ARG A 613 28.68 -44.21 -6.50
CA ARG A 613 29.17 -43.80 -5.16
C ARG A 613 30.70 -43.87 -5.10
N SER A 614 31.33 -42.89 -4.46
CA SER A 614 32.78 -42.90 -4.19
C SER A 614 33.16 -44.02 -3.20
N LYS A 615 34.46 -44.25 -3.00
CA LYS A 615 34.93 -45.19 -1.97
C LYS A 615 34.51 -44.73 -0.57
N LEU A 616 34.71 -43.45 -0.26
CA LEU A 616 34.32 -42.82 1.01
C LEU A 616 32.82 -42.92 1.27
N ALA A 617 31.98 -42.66 0.27
CA ALA A 617 30.52 -42.79 0.41
C ALA A 617 30.05 -44.23 0.67
N LYS A 618 30.78 -45.22 0.13
CA LYS A 618 30.50 -46.64 0.41
C LYS A 618 30.93 -47.03 1.82
N GLU A 619 32.07 -46.53 2.28
CA GLU A 619 32.60 -46.81 3.62
C GLU A 619 31.71 -46.24 4.73
N HIS A 620 31.17 -45.04 4.52
CA HIS A 620 30.29 -44.38 5.48
C HIS A 620 28.79 -44.61 5.24
N ASN A 621 28.42 -45.51 4.32
CA ASN A 621 27.02 -45.84 3.98
C ASN A 621 26.13 -44.60 3.72
N ILE A 622 26.64 -43.65 2.93
CA ILE A 622 25.92 -42.47 2.47
C ILE A 622 25.71 -42.53 0.94
N SER A 623 24.67 -41.88 0.46
CA SER A 623 24.37 -41.73 -0.96
C SER A 623 25.36 -40.78 -1.64
N ALA A 624 25.47 -40.89 -2.97
CA ALA A 624 26.27 -39.95 -3.76
C ALA A 624 25.73 -38.51 -3.70
N GLN A 625 24.46 -38.34 -3.32
CA GLN A 625 23.85 -37.04 -3.10
C GLN A 625 24.29 -36.45 -1.75
N GLU A 626 24.19 -37.22 -0.66
CA GLU A 626 24.63 -36.79 0.67
C GLU A 626 26.14 -36.47 0.69
N GLU A 627 26.95 -37.28 0.02
CA GLU A 627 28.37 -36.98 -0.18
C GLU A 627 28.58 -35.64 -0.90
N GLY A 628 27.76 -35.37 -1.92
CA GLY A 628 27.78 -34.10 -2.65
C GLY A 628 27.41 -32.89 -1.77
N GLU A 629 26.41 -33.05 -0.91
CA GLU A 629 25.99 -32.01 0.04
C GLU A 629 27.09 -31.74 1.09
N ILE A 630 27.67 -32.80 1.67
CA ILE A 630 28.82 -32.74 2.59
C ILE A 630 30.00 -32.02 1.93
N LYS A 631 30.29 -32.36 0.67
CA LYS A 631 31.38 -31.73 -0.08
C LYS A 631 31.15 -30.26 -0.37
N GLU A 632 29.93 -29.89 -0.73
CA GLU A 632 29.56 -28.49 -0.96
C GLU A 632 29.75 -27.69 0.33
N ALA A 633 29.21 -28.17 1.46
CA ALA A 633 29.34 -27.48 2.73
C ALA A 633 30.77 -27.37 3.23
N PHE A 634 31.59 -28.41 3.08
CA PHE A 634 33.02 -28.35 3.39
C PHE A 634 33.70 -27.26 2.55
N SER A 635 33.42 -27.24 1.25
CA SER A 635 33.98 -26.24 0.32
C SER A 635 33.52 -24.80 0.60
N LEU A 636 32.43 -24.61 1.37
CA LEU A 636 31.99 -23.25 1.75
C LEU A 636 32.97 -22.58 2.73
N PHE A 637 33.66 -23.37 3.55
CA PHE A 637 34.51 -22.93 4.66
C PHE A 637 35.98 -23.40 4.51
N ALA A 638 36.31 -24.11 3.43
CA ALA A 638 37.63 -24.67 3.23
C ALA A 638 38.63 -23.61 2.72
N GLU A 639 39.82 -23.62 3.29
CA GLU A 639 41.01 -22.90 2.85
C GLU A 639 41.98 -23.85 2.15
N PRO A 640 42.70 -23.40 1.10
CA PRO A 640 43.69 -24.23 0.42
C PRO A 640 44.89 -24.48 1.33
N MET A 641 45.33 -25.75 1.43
CA MET A 641 46.52 -26.18 2.18
C MET A 641 47.34 -27.14 1.33
N ASP A 642 48.67 -26.96 1.33
CA ASP A 642 49.58 -27.82 0.57
C ASP A 642 49.52 -29.27 1.07
N GLY A 643 49.27 -30.20 0.15
CA GLY A 643 49.10 -31.62 0.46
C GLY A 643 47.65 -32.09 0.60
N GLU A 644 46.70 -31.17 0.81
CA GLU A 644 45.28 -31.49 1.00
C GLU A 644 44.43 -31.18 -0.23
N LYS A 645 43.95 -32.22 -0.92
CA LYS A 645 43.26 -32.09 -2.22
C LYS A 645 41.97 -31.26 -2.16
N ASN A 646 41.26 -31.30 -1.03
CA ASN A 646 39.99 -30.58 -0.86
C ASN A 646 40.14 -29.32 0.02
N GLY A 647 41.37 -28.97 0.43
CA GLY A 647 41.62 -27.95 1.45
C GLY A 647 41.28 -28.41 2.87
N VAL A 648 41.38 -27.49 3.81
CA VAL A 648 41.06 -27.71 5.24
C VAL A 648 40.07 -26.65 5.73
N ILE A 649 39.18 -27.00 6.65
CA ILE A 649 38.31 -26.01 7.29
C ILE A 649 38.95 -25.57 8.62
N PRO A 650 39.00 -24.27 8.95
CA PRO A 650 39.35 -23.83 10.31
C PRO A 650 38.41 -24.47 11.33
N ILE A 651 38.94 -24.92 12.48
CA ILE A 651 38.15 -25.64 13.48
C ILE A 651 37.02 -24.78 14.06
N ASP A 652 37.21 -23.46 14.12
CA ASP A 652 36.20 -22.48 14.53
C ASP A 652 35.01 -22.42 13.56
N ASP A 653 35.23 -22.76 12.28
CA ASP A 653 34.20 -22.77 11.23
C ASP A 653 33.47 -24.13 11.13
N PHE A 654 33.92 -25.15 11.86
CA PHE A 654 33.29 -26.47 11.87
C PHE A 654 31.81 -26.41 12.29
N LYS A 655 31.48 -25.61 13.31
CA LYS A 655 30.09 -25.40 13.75
C LYS A 655 29.24 -24.83 12.60
N SER A 656 29.79 -23.83 11.90
CA SER A 656 29.14 -23.17 10.76
C SER A 656 28.91 -24.16 9.60
N ALA A 657 29.85 -25.07 9.37
CA ALA A 657 29.76 -26.12 8.35
C ALA A 657 28.65 -27.16 8.66
N LEU A 658 28.52 -27.61 9.91
CA LEU A 658 27.41 -28.51 10.32
C LEU A 658 26.04 -27.84 10.19
N ILE A 659 25.96 -26.56 10.56
CA ILE A 659 24.73 -25.77 10.39
C ILE A 659 24.40 -25.62 8.90
N ALA A 660 25.41 -25.42 8.04
CA ALA A 660 25.22 -25.33 6.60
C ALA A 660 24.70 -26.63 5.98
N LEU A 661 25.03 -27.79 6.56
CA LEU A 661 24.50 -29.10 6.18
C LEU A 661 23.11 -29.40 6.75
N GLY A 662 22.57 -28.54 7.62
CA GLY A 662 21.30 -28.80 8.29
C GLY A 662 21.36 -29.96 9.28
N ILE A 663 22.55 -30.27 9.80
CA ILE A 663 22.80 -31.26 10.85
C ILE A 663 23.56 -30.61 12.03
N PRO A 664 22.97 -29.59 12.68
CA PRO A 664 23.63 -28.92 13.79
C PRO A 664 23.98 -29.90 14.92
N ALA A 665 25.01 -29.57 15.69
CA ALA A 665 25.27 -30.28 16.95
C ALA A 665 24.06 -30.11 17.89
N SER A 666 23.59 -31.22 18.44
CA SER A 666 22.47 -31.35 19.37
C SER A 666 22.81 -30.76 20.74
N SER A 667 24.10 -30.70 21.09
CA SER A 667 24.57 -30.05 22.32
C SER A 667 25.99 -29.49 22.19
N PRO A 668 26.38 -28.53 23.05
CA PRO A 668 27.77 -28.07 23.14
C PRO A 668 28.77 -29.17 23.50
N ALA A 669 28.35 -30.20 24.24
CA ALA A 669 29.21 -31.33 24.60
C ALA A 669 29.53 -32.21 23.39
N GLU A 670 28.52 -32.47 22.55
CA GLU A 670 28.69 -33.21 21.29
C GLU A 670 29.59 -32.44 20.31
N LEU A 671 29.41 -31.12 20.20
CA LEU A 671 30.30 -30.29 19.37
C LEU A 671 31.76 -30.38 19.84
N LYS A 672 31.99 -30.38 21.16
CA LYS A 672 33.33 -30.51 21.74
C LYS A 672 33.95 -31.89 21.47
N GLU A 673 33.14 -32.95 21.48
CA GLU A 673 33.57 -34.30 21.11
C GLU A 673 33.96 -34.37 19.63
N PHE A 674 33.14 -33.82 18.73
CA PHE A 674 33.48 -33.74 17.31
C PHE A 674 34.74 -32.95 17.03
N VAL A 675 34.92 -31.79 17.69
CA VAL A 675 36.15 -31.01 17.58
C VAL A 675 37.37 -31.81 18.02
N SER A 676 37.27 -32.59 19.11
CA SER A 676 38.37 -33.45 19.56
C SER A 676 38.70 -34.62 18.63
N ILE A 677 37.73 -35.04 17.81
CA ILE A 677 37.92 -36.09 16.79
C ILE A 677 38.56 -35.50 15.51
N LEU A 678 38.15 -34.28 15.15
CA LEU A 678 38.62 -33.61 13.94
C LEU A 678 40.00 -32.98 14.08
N ASP A 679 40.32 -32.51 15.28
CA ASP A 679 41.56 -31.83 15.59
C ASP A 679 42.19 -32.39 16.89
N PRO A 680 42.68 -33.65 16.86
CA PRO A 680 43.25 -34.31 18.04
C PRO A 680 44.58 -33.68 18.49
N GLU A 681 45.31 -33.05 17.58
CA GLU A 681 46.62 -32.42 17.85
C GLU A 681 46.51 -30.90 18.16
N SER A 682 45.31 -30.32 18.07
CA SER A 682 45.05 -28.88 18.24
C SER A 682 45.77 -28.01 17.21
N ASP A 683 45.86 -28.51 15.98
CA ASP A 683 46.41 -27.84 14.81
C ASP A 683 45.51 -26.68 14.32
N GLY A 684 44.24 -26.67 14.74
CA GLY A 684 43.28 -25.61 14.46
C GLY A 684 42.52 -25.77 13.14
N PHE A 685 42.65 -26.91 12.46
CA PHE A 685 41.98 -27.18 11.19
C PHE A 685 41.55 -28.65 11.04
N ALA A 686 40.54 -28.90 10.21
CA ALA A 686 40.02 -30.24 9.93
C ALA A 686 40.07 -30.56 8.43
N THR A 687 40.48 -31.78 8.09
CA THR A 687 40.52 -32.29 6.72
C THR A 687 39.16 -32.87 6.28
N TYR A 688 39.00 -33.10 4.97
CA TYR A 688 37.70 -33.49 4.40
C TYR A 688 37.21 -34.88 4.84
N GLU A 689 38.10 -35.88 4.96
CA GLU A 689 37.69 -37.25 5.28
C GLU A 689 37.14 -37.37 6.72
N PRO A 690 37.80 -36.84 7.77
CA PRO A 690 37.25 -36.81 9.12
C PRO A 690 35.95 -36.01 9.21
N PHE A 691 35.85 -34.89 8.50
CA PHE A 691 34.62 -34.09 8.44
C PHE A 691 33.44 -34.88 7.86
N LEU A 692 33.67 -35.61 6.76
CA LEU A 692 32.64 -36.44 6.13
C LEU A 692 32.18 -37.57 7.04
N ALA A 693 33.09 -38.20 7.78
CA ALA A 693 32.76 -39.27 8.73
C ALA A 693 31.79 -38.81 9.83
N ILE A 694 32.03 -37.62 10.40
CA ILE A 694 31.13 -37.03 11.42
C ILE A 694 29.78 -36.65 10.82
N CYS A 695 29.77 -36.08 9.62
CA CYS A 695 28.52 -35.71 8.95
C CYS A 695 27.67 -36.94 8.62
N ALA A 696 28.29 -38.04 8.19
CA ALA A 696 27.60 -39.31 7.92
C ALA A 696 26.92 -39.87 9.18
N LEU A 697 27.63 -39.91 10.32
CA LEU A 697 27.05 -40.34 11.61
C LEU A 697 25.81 -39.53 12.01
N LYS A 698 25.86 -38.21 11.79
CA LYS A 698 24.72 -37.31 12.03
C LYS A 698 23.54 -37.57 11.10
N PHE A 699 23.78 -37.87 9.83
CA PHE A 699 22.71 -38.21 8.88
C PHE A 699 21.92 -39.44 9.33
N HIS A 700 22.59 -40.51 9.74
CA HIS A 700 21.91 -41.72 10.23
C HIS A 700 21.09 -41.46 11.50
N SER A 701 21.60 -40.64 12.43
CA SER A 701 20.88 -40.27 13.67
C SER A 701 19.60 -39.44 13.44
N ARG A 702 19.48 -38.80 12.28
CA ARG A 702 18.34 -37.94 11.92
C ARG A 702 17.17 -38.75 11.36
N GLU A 703 17.44 -39.79 10.57
CA GLU A 703 16.41 -40.62 9.95
C GLU A 703 15.56 -41.37 10.99
N ASP A 704 16.21 -41.90 12.04
CA ASP A 704 15.52 -42.63 13.12
C ASP A 704 14.51 -41.76 13.87
N ASN A 705 14.84 -40.49 14.15
CA ASN A 705 13.96 -39.54 14.83
C ASN A 705 12.74 -39.12 13.97
N THR A 706 12.89 -39.06 12.65
CA THR A 706 11.80 -38.66 11.74
C THR A 706 10.75 -39.75 11.52
N ALA A 707 11.15 -41.02 11.53
CA ALA A 707 10.23 -42.15 11.37
C ALA A 707 9.30 -42.34 12.57
N GLU A 708 9.78 -42.01 13.77
CA GLU A 708 9.01 -42.13 15.02
C GLU A 708 8.01 -40.98 15.17
N ALA A 709 8.39 -39.75 14.78
CA ALA A 709 7.51 -38.58 14.75
C ALA A 709 6.34 -38.76 13.75
N HIS A 710 6.61 -39.24 12.53
CA HIS A 710 5.55 -39.48 11.53
C HIS A 710 4.53 -40.52 12.02
N ARG A 711 4.98 -41.56 12.72
CA ARG A 711 4.10 -42.59 13.28
C ARG A 711 3.15 -42.01 14.32
N HIS A 712 3.66 -41.14 15.20
CA HIS A 712 2.86 -40.47 16.23
C HIS A 712 1.82 -39.51 15.61
N GLU A 713 2.21 -38.70 14.62
CA GLU A 713 1.30 -37.78 13.92
C GLU A 713 0.18 -38.52 13.17
N LEU A 714 0.51 -39.65 12.53
CA LEU A 714 -0.45 -40.51 11.85
C LEU A 714 -1.50 -41.08 12.82
N GLU A 715 -1.07 -41.57 13.98
CA GLU A 715 -1.95 -42.14 15.01
C GLU A 715 -2.87 -41.07 15.61
N GLU A 716 -2.37 -39.86 15.87
CA GLU A 716 -3.21 -38.76 16.37
C GLU A 716 -4.25 -38.30 15.34
N ALA A 717 -3.85 -38.16 14.07
CA ALA A 717 -4.76 -37.79 13.00
C ALA A 717 -5.86 -38.84 12.80
N PHE A 718 -5.50 -40.12 12.81
CA PHE A 718 -6.48 -41.21 12.72
C PHE A 718 -7.47 -41.19 13.90
N ARG A 719 -6.98 -40.90 15.11
CA ARG A 719 -7.81 -40.79 16.32
C ARG A 719 -8.82 -39.64 16.27
N LEU A 720 -8.51 -38.55 15.57
CA LEU A 720 -9.45 -37.45 15.35
C LEU A 720 -10.63 -37.90 14.48
N PHE A 721 -10.36 -38.65 13.41
CA PHE A 721 -11.42 -39.18 12.55
C PHE A 721 -12.30 -40.19 13.29
N THR A 722 -11.73 -41.05 14.14
CA THR A 722 -12.51 -42.02 14.93
C THR A 722 -13.10 -41.44 16.23
N ASN A 723 -12.78 -40.19 16.58
CA ASN A 723 -13.15 -39.56 17.85
C ASN A 723 -12.74 -40.40 19.07
N GLY A 724 -11.53 -40.96 19.03
CA GLY A 724 -10.99 -41.78 20.11
C GLY A 724 -11.56 -43.19 20.22
N GLN A 725 -12.54 -43.58 19.39
CA GLN A 725 -13.01 -44.96 19.34
C GLN A 725 -12.00 -45.81 18.55
N GLY A 726 -11.61 -46.96 19.11
CA GLY A 726 -10.76 -47.93 18.41
C GLY A 726 -11.53 -48.57 17.25
N GLY A 727 -10.83 -48.87 16.16
CA GLY A 727 -11.40 -49.48 14.95
C GLY A 727 -11.29 -48.60 13.70
N PRO A 728 -11.80 -49.06 12.56
CA PRO A 728 -11.66 -48.37 11.27
C PRO A 728 -12.52 -47.10 11.18
N ILE A 729 -12.16 -46.19 10.28
CA ILE A 729 -12.99 -45.01 9.96
C ILE A 729 -14.24 -45.48 9.22
N THR A 730 -15.41 -45.20 9.78
CA THR A 730 -16.70 -45.63 9.24
C THR A 730 -17.46 -44.48 8.56
N LEU A 731 -18.53 -44.80 7.85
CA LEU A 731 -19.42 -43.80 7.24
C LEU A 731 -20.00 -42.83 8.29
N ALA A 732 -20.26 -43.30 9.52
CA ALA A 732 -20.73 -42.46 10.61
C ALA A 732 -19.66 -41.44 11.06
N HIS A 733 -18.37 -41.84 11.03
CA HIS A 733 -17.27 -40.95 11.33
C HIS A 733 -17.14 -39.83 10.29
N LEU A 734 -17.22 -40.17 9.00
CA LEU A 734 -17.14 -39.16 7.93
C LEU A 734 -18.32 -38.19 7.94
N ARG A 735 -19.55 -38.67 8.18
CA ARG A 735 -20.73 -37.80 8.35
C ARG A 735 -20.53 -36.80 9.50
N ARG A 736 -19.99 -37.26 10.63
CA ARG A 736 -19.69 -36.39 11.78
C ARG A 736 -18.65 -35.35 11.41
N VAL A 737 -17.57 -35.75 10.74
CA VAL A 737 -16.51 -34.83 10.32
C VAL A 737 -17.05 -33.77 9.35
N ALA A 738 -17.81 -34.17 8.32
CA ALA A 738 -18.45 -33.23 7.39
C ALA A 738 -19.39 -32.23 8.11
N ALA A 739 -20.17 -32.71 9.08
CA ALA A 739 -21.03 -31.85 9.90
C ALA A 739 -20.24 -30.85 10.76
N VAL A 740 -19.11 -31.27 11.35
CA VAL A 740 -18.21 -30.38 12.11
C VAL A 740 -17.59 -29.32 11.19
N LEU A 741 -17.23 -29.70 9.97
CA LEU A 741 -16.66 -28.81 8.96
C LEU A 741 -17.71 -27.93 8.26
N LYS A 742 -19.01 -28.13 8.56
CA LYS A 742 -20.14 -27.47 7.89
C LYS A 742 -20.15 -27.67 6.37
N GLU A 743 -19.68 -28.82 5.92
CA GLU A 743 -19.73 -29.22 4.52
C GLU A 743 -20.97 -30.09 4.27
N ASP A 744 -21.75 -29.73 3.25
CA ASP A 744 -22.91 -30.50 2.80
C ASP A 744 -22.43 -31.52 1.76
N VAL A 745 -22.15 -32.73 2.21
CA VAL A 745 -21.60 -33.81 1.39
C VAL A 745 -22.62 -34.95 1.28
N ASP A 746 -23.00 -35.29 0.04
CA ASP A 746 -23.93 -36.37 -0.24
C ASP A 746 -23.42 -37.72 0.28
N GLU A 747 -24.35 -38.54 0.78
CA GLU A 747 -24.01 -39.83 1.37
C GLU A 747 -23.30 -40.79 0.39
N GLU A 748 -23.64 -40.73 -0.90
CA GLU A 748 -22.97 -41.52 -1.93
C GLU A 748 -21.50 -41.13 -2.10
N VAL A 749 -21.18 -39.83 -2.00
CA VAL A 749 -19.78 -39.35 -2.05
C VAL A 749 -19.00 -39.87 -0.84
N LEU A 750 -19.60 -39.88 0.35
CA LEU A 750 -18.94 -40.42 1.54
C LEU A 750 -18.70 -41.94 1.45
N LYS A 751 -19.56 -42.69 0.75
CA LYS A 751 -19.35 -44.12 0.47
C LYS A 751 -18.21 -44.31 -0.51
N ASP A 752 -18.16 -43.50 -1.57
CA ASP A 752 -17.09 -43.53 -2.56
C ASP A 752 -15.73 -43.23 -1.93
N MET A 753 -15.65 -42.26 -1.02
CA MET A 753 -14.42 -41.97 -0.26
C MET A 753 -13.90 -43.17 0.53
N ILE A 754 -14.79 -43.95 1.16
CA ILE A 754 -14.40 -45.16 1.89
C ILE A 754 -13.92 -46.23 0.92
N LEU A 755 -14.63 -46.42 -0.21
CA LEU A 755 -14.26 -47.42 -1.20
C LEU A 755 -12.93 -47.09 -1.91
N GLU A 756 -12.67 -45.81 -2.17
CA GLU A 756 -11.40 -45.36 -2.75
C GLU A 756 -10.24 -45.58 -1.77
N ALA A 757 -10.42 -45.19 -0.51
CA ALA A 757 -9.41 -45.34 0.53
C ALA A 757 -9.08 -46.82 0.80
N ASN A 758 -10.08 -47.69 0.74
CA ASN A 758 -10.00 -49.07 1.17
C ASN A 758 -9.83 -50.07 0.00
N GLY A 759 -9.62 -49.56 -1.21
CA GLY A 759 -9.40 -50.36 -2.41
C GLY A 759 -10.62 -51.14 -2.90
N GLY A 760 -11.83 -50.71 -2.53
CA GLY A 760 -13.10 -51.32 -2.94
C GLY A 760 -13.53 -52.51 -2.08
N ALA A 761 -12.95 -52.69 -0.89
CA ALA A 761 -13.23 -53.80 0.03
C ALA A 761 -14.63 -53.75 0.68
N GLY A 762 -15.42 -52.72 0.38
CA GLY A 762 -16.79 -52.54 0.86
C GLY A 762 -16.89 -51.50 1.98
N VAL A 763 -17.99 -50.75 1.99
CA VAL A 763 -18.21 -49.62 2.92
C VAL A 763 -18.27 -50.08 4.39
N ALA A 764 -18.75 -51.30 4.65
CA ALA A 764 -18.91 -51.83 6.00
C ALA A 764 -17.57 -52.10 6.73
N ARG A 765 -16.48 -52.32 5.97
CA ARG A 765 -15.14 -52.54 6.55
C ARG A 765 -14.53 -51.24 7.08
N GLY A 766 -14.88 -50.10 6.48
CA GLY A 766 -14.26 -48.81 6.77
C GLY A 766 -12.82 -48.72 6.26
N VAL A 767 -12.06 -47.76 6.79
CA VAL A 767 -10.66 -47.48 6.43
C VAL A 767 -9.75 -47.74 7.63
N GLU A 768 -8.75 -48.60 7.46
CA GLU A 768 -7.75 -48.92 8.50
C GLU A 768 -6.58 -47.91 8.52
N LEU A 769 -5.77 -47.92 9.57
CA LEU A 769 -4.69 -46.93 9.79
C LEU A 769 -3.69 -46.87 8.62
N ALA A 770 -3.30 -48.02 8.07
CA ALA A 770 -2.37 -48.10 6.94
C ALA A 770 -2.98 -47.54 5.64
N GLU A 771 -4.29 -47.72 5.46
CA GLU A 771 -5.04 -47.23 4.30
C GLU A 771 -5.23 -45.71 4.42
N PHE A 772 -5.50 -45.22 5.63
CA PHE A 772 -5.53 -43.80 5.94
C PHE A 772 -4.17 -43.13 5.71
N ASP A 773 -3.07 -43.76 6.09
CA ASP A 773 -1.71 -43.28 5.78
C ASP A 773 -1.50 -43.13 4.27
N GLY A 774 -1.90 -44.15 3.49
CA GLY A 774 -1.84 -44.12 2.04
C GLY A 774 -2.67 -42.98 1.43
N VAL A 775 -3.89 -42.76 1.92
CA VAL A 775 -4.75 -41.64 1.50
C VAL A 775 -4.10 -40.30 1.80
N MET A 776 -3.58 -40.12 3.01
CA MET A 776 -2.98 -38.86 3.44
C MET A 776 -1.67 -38.56 2.67
N LYS A 777 -0.89 -39.58 2.30
CA LYS A 777 0.26 -39.46 1.41
C LYS A 777 -0.15 -39.10 -0.02
N ASN A 778 -1.18 -39.73 -0.56
CA ASN A 778 -1.70 -39.43 -1.90
C ASN A 778 -2.31 -38.02 -1.98
N ALA A 779 -2.93 -37.56 -0.90
CA ALA A 779 -3.42 -36.18 -0.76
C ALA A 779 -2.30 -35.15 -0.51
N GLY A 780 -1.05 -35.59 -0.34
CA GLY A 780 0.11 -34.73 -0.12
C GLY A 780 0.19 -34.10 1.27
N VAL A 781 -0.54 -34.66 2.26
CA VAL A 781 -0.52 -34.20 3.65
C VAL A 781 0.78 -34.60 4.34
N TRP A 782 1.27 -35.82 4.05
CA TRP A 782 2.57 -36.33 4.49
C TRP A 782 3.47 -36.61 3.27
N ARG A 783 4.79 -36.44 3.40
CA ARG A 783 5.76 -36.68 2.32
C ARG A 783 6.58 -37.93 2.53
#